data_AF-A0A661Z2K9-F1
#
_entry.id   AF-A0A661Z2K9-F1
#
_cell.length_a   1.000
_cell.length_b   1.000
_cell.length_c   1.000
_cell.angle_alpha   90.00
_cell.angle_beta   90.00
_cell.angle_gamma   90.00
#
_symmetry.space_group_name_H-M   'P 1'
#
loop_
_entity.id
_entity.type
_entity.pdbx_description
1 polymer ?
#
loop_
_entity_poly.entity_id
_entity_poly.type
_entity_poly.pdbx_seq_one_letter_code
_entity_poly.pdbx_strand_id
1 'polypeptide(L)'
;MKLSVIIVNYNVEFFLEQCLNSVLAASNGIDVETIVVDNNSVDNSLNMLNEKFPQIKLIANKDNRGFSKANNQGIVISKGEYVLLLNPDTIVEEDTFKKVLDFMDAHPDAGGLGVRMLDGKGRFLPESKRGLPTPAAAFFKMFGLSKLFPKSKKFAAYHAGHLPQDETHEVEVLSGAFMLMRKTALDKVGLLDEDFFMYGEDIDLSYRLIKGGFKNYYFAGTRIIHYKGESTKKNTVNYVYVFYNAMVIFAKKHYSKENAKLFSFLINSAIVLRALVSIVASTIKSLVVPFIDFIIVYAGMFIAANYWGEIILGEQQHYPIQFLYIVIPIIILFWQLSVYYSGGYDKPIKAQKILLGLLIGVMLILVVYALLPEIYRFSRALILFGALWSAISMISWRFIVYLLGVKSMKFGSKIAKRISVVGSDEETERVLSLINNTSIDASFLSKILLDIKLKTNVDTRVLGSVEQLKEIVKIHKISELIFCAKDFKAREIIDLMAELKSPDMDFKIAPPEQMFIIGSSSIDTSSDVYFVEVNAINKQSNKRFKRLFDFVISCMLLLTYPLHFWLSKQPLGLIKNLVLVIIGKYTLVGFDEDIKDVNLPQIKRSLLHPSDLISDDASNEDKVRINLVYARNYRIGNDFNILFKAFRLLGRINIINE
;
A
#
# COMPACT_ATOMS: atom_id res chain seq x y z
N MET A 1 32.05 23.89 5.41
CA MET A 1 30.82 23.11 5.17
C MET A 1 29.65 24.05 5.02
N LYS A 2 29.05 24.15 3.83
CA LYS A 2 27.90 25.05 3.58
C LYS A 2 26.58 24.38 3.98
N LEU A 3 26.42 23.10 3.68
CA LEU A 3 25.18 22.34 3.92
C LEU A 3 25.48 20.98 4.55
N SER A 4 24.70 20.61 5.56
CA SER A 4 24.63 19.23 6.05
C SER A 4 23.26 18.64 5.73
N VAL A 5 23.22 17.56 4.96
CA VAL A 5 21.99 16.82 4.63
C VAL A 5 21.87 15.64 5.59
N ILE A 6 20.75 15.56 6.31
CA ILE A 6 20.45 14.51 7.28
C ILE A 6 19.27 13.70 6.77
N ILE A 7 19.47 12.40 6.65
CA ILE A 7 18.46 11.46 6.15
C ILE A 7 18.27 10.38 7.21
N VAL A 8 17.04 10.23 7.71
CA VAL A 8 16.66 9.13 8.60
C VAL A 8 16.12 7.98 7.77
N ASN A 9 16.78 6.82 7.82
CA ASN A 9 16.40 5.64 7.07
C ASN A 9 15.69 4.59 7.95
N TYR A 10 14.69 3.91 7.39
CA TYR A 10 14.03 2.76 8.01
C TYR A 10 13.34 1.87 6.97
N ASN A 11 13.96 0.75 6.60
CA ASN A 11 13.42 -0.27 5.69
C ASN A 11 12.99 0.25 4.31
N VAL A 12 13.79 1.13 3.70
CA VAL A 12 13.52 1.72 2.38
C VAL A 12 14.76 1.81 1.49
N GLU A 13 15.61 0.77 1.50
CA GLU A 13 16.87 0.67 0.74
C GLU A 13 16.82 1.33 -0.65
N PHE A 14 15.85 0.95 -1.48
CA PHE A 14 15.75 1.39 -2.87
C PHE A 14 15.44 2.89 -3.02
N PHE A 15 14.55 3.39 -2.17
CA PHE A 15 14.23 4.81 -2.13
C PHE A 15 15.42 5.61 -1.61
N LEU A 16 16.06 5.11 -0.54
CA LEU A 16 17.26 5.72 0.02
C LEU A 16 18.38 5.83 -1.03
N GLU A 17 18.66 4.76 -1.77
CA GLU A 17 19.67 4.77 -2.84
C GLU A 17 19.35 5.84 -3.90
N GLN A 18 18.08 5.92 -4.34
CA GLN A 18 17.66 6.93 -5.30
C GLN A 18 17.79 8.37 -4.75
N CYS A 19 17.39 8.57 -3.50
CA CYS A 19 17.54 9.83 -2.80
C CYS A 19 19.01 10.26 -2.73
N LEU A 20 19.90 9.36 -2.30
CA LEU A 20 21.33 9.62 -2.18
C LEU A 20 21.99 9.98 -3.51
N ASN A 21 21.64 9.27 -4.59
CA ASN A 21 22.11 9.62 -5.93
C ASN A 21 21.68 11.05 -6.32
N SER A 22 20.43 11.45 -6.04
CA SER A 22 19.97 12.81 -6.31
C SER A 22 20.65 13.87 -5.43
N VAL A 23 20.93 13.55 -4.16
CA VAL A 23 21.65 14.42 -3.23
C VAL A 23 23.07 14.65 -3.70
N LEU A 24 23.78 13.62 -4.14
CA LEU A 24 25.14 13.74 -4.67
C LEU A 24 25.16 14.61 -5.94
N ALA A 25 24.19 14.41 -6.85
CA ALA A 25 24.07 15.24 -8.04
C ALA A 25 23.81 16.72 -7.71
N ALA A 26 22.90 16.99 -6.75
CA ALA A 26 22.58 18.34 -6.30
C ALA A 26 23.70 19.00 -5.47
N SER A 27 24.66 18.22 -4.97
CA SER A 27 25.81 18.72 -4.20
C SER A 27 26.94 19.27 -5.08
N ASN A 28 26.86 19.11 -6.41
CA ASN A 28 27.92 19.52 -7.32
C ASN A 28 28.24 21.02 -7.20
N GLY A 29 29.51 21.34 -6.89
CA GLY A 29 29.98 22.72 -6.69
C GLY A 29 29.60 23.35 -5.34
N ILE A 30 29.10 22.57 -4.38
CA ILE A 30 28.75 23.02 -3.04
C ILE A 30 29.48 22.13 -2.01
N ASP A 31 30.02 22.74 -0.95
CA ASP A 31 30.60 22.00 0.17
C ASP A 31 29.48 21.40 1.03
N VAL A 32 29.12 20.14 0.72
CA VAL A 32 28.02 19.39 1.33
C VAL A 32 28.55 18.14 2.05
N GLU A 33 28.03 17.87 3.24
CA GLU A 33 28.15 16.57 3.88
C GLU A 33 26.78 15.89 3.98
N THR A 34 26.77 14.58 3.81
CA THR A 34 25.55 13.77 3.96
C THR A 34 25.72 12.82 5.14
N ILE A 35 24.71 12.81 6.01
CA ILE A 35 24.64 11.98 7.21
C ILE A 35 23.37 11.13 7.11
N VAL A 36 23.53 9.81 7.11
CA VAL A 36 22.43 8.86 7.16
C VAL A 36 22.34 8.27 8.55
N VAL A 37 21.17 8.38 9.17
CA VAL A 37 20.86 7.76 10.46
C VAL A 37 19.91 6.59 10.21
N ASP A 38 20.43 5.37 10.25
CA ASP A 38 19.64 4.17 10.08
C ASP A 38 18.97 3.77 11.40
N ASN A 39 17.65 3.67 11.40
CA ASN A 39 16.83 3.37 12.58
C ASN A 39 16.60 1.86 12.76
N ASN A 40 17.66 1.06 12.66
CA ASN A 40 17.64 -0.40 12.76
C ASN A 40 16.79 -1.03 11.64
N SER A 41 17.17 -0.73 10.39
CA SER A 41 16.59 -1.38 9.21
C SER A 41 16.95 -2.87 9.19
N VAL A 42 16.02 -3.69 8.70
CA VAL A 42 16.16 -5.14 8.49
C VAL A 42 16.18 -5.51 7.00
N ASP A 43 16.24 -4.52 6.13
CA ASP A 43 16.51 -4.69 4.70
C ASP A 43 18.02 -4.53 4.42
N ASN A 44 18.41 -4.54 3.15
CA ASN A 44 19.80 -4.47 2.76
C ASN A 44 20.35 -3.02 2.73
N SER A 45 19.67 -2.05 3.37
CA SER A 45 20.09 -0.63 3.42
C SER A 45 21.52 -0.43 3.92
N LEU A 46 21.93 -1.12 4.99
CA LEU A 46 23.26 -0.92 5.59
C LEU A 46 24.38 -1.40 4.67
N ASN A 47 24.18 -2.56 4.02
CA ASN A 47 25.16 -3.08 3.05
C ASN A 47 25.22 -2.16 1.82
N MET A 48 24.07 -1.75 1.30
CA MET A 48 23.97 -0.81 0.18
C MET A 48 24.73 0.50 0.47
N LEU A 49 24.58 1.06 1.67
CA LEU A 49 25.32 2.25 2.10
C LEU A 49 26.83 2.03 2.13
N ASN A 50 27.29 0.91 2.67
CA ASN A 50 28.72 0.59 2.77
C ASN A 50 29.37 0.36 1.40
N GLU A 51 28.67 -0.33 0.49
CA GLU A 51 29.19 -0.69 -0.84
C GLU A 51 29.15 0.47 -1.82
N LYS A 52 28.03 1.20 -1.89
CA LYS A 52 27.78 2.21 -2.93
C LYS A 52 28.05 3.63 -2.47
N PHE A 53 27.97 3.90 -1.17
CA PHE A 53 28.09 5.25 -0.61
C PHE A 53 29.08 5.35 0.56
N PRO A 54 30.32 4.81 0.43
CA PRO A 54 31.30 4.81 1.53
C PRO A 54 31.72 6.21 2.00
N GLN A 55 31.48 7.25 1.19
CA GLN A 55 31.71 8.65 1.52
C GLN A 55 30.68 9.25 2.49
N ILE A 56 29.53 8.59 2.70
CA ILE A 56 28.44 9.10 3.55
C ILE A 56 28.68 8.71 5.01
N LYS A 57 28.42 9.65 5.93
CA LYS A 57 28.51 9.37 7.36
C LYS A 57 27.30 8.58 7.81
N LEU A 58 27.52 7.38 8.33
CA LEU A 58 26.48 6.49 8.82
C LEU A 58 26.42 6.46 10.34
N ILE A 59 25.22 6.66 10.90
CA ILE A 59 24.88 6.34 12.29
C ILE A 59 23.89 5.17 12.25
N ALA A 60 24.31 3.97 12.67
CA ALA A 60 23.43 2.81 12.73
C ALA A 60 22.90 2.61 14.16
N ASN A 61 21.60 2.86 14.37
CA ASN A 61 20.94 2.63 15.65
C ASN A 61 20.64 1.13 15.85
N LYS A 62 20.57 0.70 17.13
CA LYS A 62 20.23 -0.68 17.51
C LYS A 62 18.72 -0.92 17.66
N ASP A 63 17.94 0.15 17.57
CA ASP A 63 16.50 0.19 17.76
C ASP A 63 15.92 1.39 17.00
N ASN A 64 14.63 1.36 16.69
CA ASN A 64 13.97 2.48 16.00
C ASN A 64 13.71 3.64 16.97
N ARG A 65 14.54 4.69 16.88
CA ARG A 65 14.50 5.87 17.75
C ARG A 65 13.42 6.89 17.37
N GLY A 66 12.69 6.67 16.28
CA GLY A 66 11.75 7.65 15.73
C GLY A 66 12.47 8.74 14.92
N PHE A 67 11.69 9.68 14.38
CA PHE A 67 12.19 10.71 13.47
C PHE A 67 12.96 11.80 14.21
N SER A 68 12.45 12.32 15.33
CA SER A 68 13.07 13.45 16.04
C SER A 68 14.44 13.09 16.62
N LYS A 69 14.52 11.98 17.38
CA LYS A 69 15.78 11.54 17.99
C LYS A 69 16.83 11.19 16.95
N ALA A 70 16.45 10.50 15.88
CA ALA A 70 17.36 10.14 14.80
C ALA A 70 17.89 11.37 14.05
N ASN A 71 17.02 12.34 13.72
CA ASN A 71 17.48 13.58 13.13
C ASN A 71 18.40 14.35 14.09
N ASN A 72 18.07 14.46 15.37
CA ASN A 72 18.91 15.13 16.36
C ASN A 72 20.32 14.52 16.43
N GLN A 73 20.46 13.19 16.39
CA GLN A 73 21.78 12.53 16.31
C GLN A 73 22.61 13.05 15.12
N GLY A 74 21.98 13.19 13.96
CA GLY A 74 22.62 13.79 12.78
C GLY A 74 22.94 15.27 12.94
N ILE A 75 22.02 16.06 13.50
CA ILE A 75 22.19 17.52 13.68
C ILE A 75 23.34 17.84 14.64
N VAL A 76 23.52 17.02 15.67
CA VAL A 76 24.57 17.21 16.67
C VAL A 76 25.96 17.09 16.04
N ILE A 77 26.16 16.17 15.10
CA ILE A 77 27.47 15.97 14.44
C ILE A 77 27.64 16.80 13.17
N SER A 78 26.61 17.56 12.77
CA SER A 78 26.60 18.36 11.56
C SER A 78 27.47 19.62 11.69
N LYS A 79 28.18 19.96 10.62
CA LYS A 79 29.14 21.06 10.52
C LYS A 79 28.69 22.18 9.57
N GLY A 80 27.60 21.97 8.85
CA GLY A 80 27.07 22.90 7.84
C GLY A 80 26.50 24.16 8.46
N GLU A 81 26.67 25.28 7.75
CA GLU A 81 25.99 26.55 8.05
C GLU A 81 24.45 26.39 7.99
N TYR A 82 23.99 25.56 7.06
CA TYR A 82 22.62 25.11 6.96
C TYR A 82 22.50 23.61 7.20
N VAL A 83 21.35 23.21 7.75
CA VAL A 83 21.01 21.82 8.02
C VAL A 83 19.72 21.49 7.30
N LEU A 84 19.74 20.47 6.43
CA LEU A 84 18.58 19.98 5.70
C LEU A 84 18.15 18.64 6.28
N LEU A 85 16.91 18.56 6.78
CA LEU A 85 16.25 17.27 6.99
C LEU A 85 15.62 16.85 5.66
N LEU A 86 15.98 15.66 5.19
CA LEU A 86 15.50 15.12 3.94
C LEU A 86 14.99 13.71 4.15
N ASN A 87 13.77 13.44 3.69
CA ASN A 87 13.22 12.08 3.75
C ASN A 87 13.93 11.15 2.73
N PRO A 88 14.10 9.86 3.06
CA PRO A 88 14.75 8.89 2.18
C PRO A 88 13.93 8.57 0.92
N ASP A 89 12.62 8.87 0.89
CA ASP A 89 11.74 8.66 -0.25
C ASP A 89 11.55 9.93 -1.11
N THR A 90 12.64 10.69 -1.30
CA THR A 90 12.65 11.93 -2.08
C THR A 90 13.64 11.92 -3.24
N ILE A 91 13.42 12.78 -4.23
CA ILE A 91 14.36 13.08 -5.32
C ILE A 91 14.44 14.59 -5.46
N VAL A 92 15.64 15.15 -5.35
CA VAL A 92 15.91 16.58 -5.53
C VAL A 92 16.38 16.89 -6.96
N GLU A 93 16.10 18.10 -7.45
CA GLU A 93 16.67 18.60 -8.72
C GLU A 93 18.16 18.94 -8.54
N GLU A 94 18.92 18.88 -9.62
CA GLU A 94 20.37 19.12 -9.61
C GLU A 94 20.75 20.52 -9.13
N ASP A 95 19.85 21.49 -9.27
CA ASP A 95 20.04 22.88 -8.85
C ASP A 95 19.28 23.24 -7.55
N THR A 96 18.61 22.26 -6.91
CA THR A 96 17.81 22.48 -5.70
C THR A 96 18.65 23.11 -4.60
N PHE A 97 19.79 22.51 -4.23
CA PHE A 97 20.61 22.99 -3.10
C PHE A 97 21.15 24.39 -3.34
N LYS A 98 21.63 24.68 -4.55
CA LYS A 98 22.09 26.02 -4.91
C LYS A 98 20.97 27.05 -4.71
N LYS A 99 19.80 26.82 -5.31
CA LYS A 99 18.68 27.79 -5.26
C LYS A 99 18.18 28.05 -3.84
N VAL A 100 18.08 27.01 -3.00
CA VAL A 100 17.60 27.18 -1.62
C VAL A 100 18.64 27.88 -0.75
N LEU A 101 19.94 27.60 -0.95
CA LEU A 101 21.02 28.28 -0.25
C LEU A 101 21.11 29.75 -0.65
N ASP A 102 21.04 30.06 -1.95
CA ASP A 102 21.01 31.43 -2.48
C ASP A 102 19.83 32.22 -1.88
N PHE A 103 18.65 31.60 -1.78
CA PHE A 103 17.49 32.22 -1.14
C PHE A 103 17.72 32.47 0.36
N MET A 104 18.25 31.49 1.09
CA MET A 104 18.50 31.63 2.52
C MET A 104 19.58 32.69 2.81
N ASP A 105 20.64 32.77 2.00
CA ASP A 105 21.68 33.80 2.14
C ASP A 105 21.10 35.20 1.88
N ALA A 106 20.17 35.33 0.93
CA ALA A 106 19.47 36.59 0.64
C ALA A 106 18.40 36.98 1.69
N HIS A 107 17.96 36.06 2.55
CA HIS A 107 16.92 36.28 3.56
C HIS A 107 17.42 35.92 4.97
N PRO A 108 18.16 36.83 5.64
CA PRO A 108 18.68 36.58 6.99
C PRO A 108 17.61 36.30 8.06
N ASP A 109 16.37 36.75 7.84
CA ASP A 109 15.21 36.48 8.70
C ASP A 109 14.61 35.07 8.52
N ALA A 110 15.00 34.35 7.46
CA ALA A 110 14.62 32.96 7.25
C ALA A 110 15.32 32.04 8.27
N GLY A 111 14.52 31.46 9.16
CA GLY A 111 14.95 30.40 10.09
C GLY A 111 14.83 29.02 9.46
N GLY A 112 13.82 28.83 8.62
CA GLY A 112 13.61 27.60 7.87
C GLY A 112 12.99 27.80 6.49
N LEU A 113 13.21 26.83 5.61
CA LEU A 113 12.71 26.78 4.24
C LEU A 113 12.25 25.37 3.86
N GLY A 114 11.06 25.29 3.27
CA GLY A 114 10.55 24.12 2.56
C GLY A 114 10.38 24.42 1.09
N VAL A 115 10.19 23.38 0.27
CA VAL A 115 10.13 23.50 -1.20
C VAL A 115 8.82 22.94 -1.76
N ARG A 116 8.58 23.18 -3.05
CA ARG A 116 7.47 22.58 -3.79
C ARG A 116 7.66 21.07 -3.94
N MET A 117 6.82 20.28 -3.29
CA MET A 117 6.86 18.83 -3.41
C MET A 117 5.77 18.32 -4.37
N LEU A 118 6.13 17.34 -5.19
CA LEU A 118 5.23 16.58 -6.05
C LEU A 118 5.21 15.12 -5.60
N ASP A 119 4.08 14.43 -5.77
CA ASP A 119 4.04 12.97 -5.62
C ASP A 119 4.66 12.28 -6.84
N GLY A 120 4.86 10.95 -6.77
CA GLY A 120 5.33 10.17 -7.93
C GLY A 120 4.35 10.12 -9.11
N LYS A 121 3.23 10.87 -9.07
CA LYS A 121 2.31 11.10 -10.20
C LYS A 121 2.41 12.52 -10.77
N GLY A 122 3.39 13.31 -10.33
CA GLY A 122 3.57 14.70 -10.76
C GLY A 122 2.51 15.67 -10.18
N ARG A 123 1.75 15.25 -9.15
CA ARG A 123 0.72 16.09 -8.53
C ARG A 123 1.30 16.82 -7.32
N PHE A 124 0.94 18.08 -7.17
CA PHE A 124 1.35 18.89 -6.03
C PHE A 124 0.90 18.28 -4.69
N LEU A 125 1.83 18.25 -3.74
CA LEU A 125 1.59 17.81 -2.36
C LEU A 125 1.22 19.02 -1.48
N PRO A 126 -0.03 19.11 -0.98
CA PRO A 126 -0.46 20.23 -0.15
C PRO A 126 0.29 20.37 1.18
N GLU A 127 1.01 19.35 1.63
CA GLU A 127 1.92 19.44 2.78
C GLU A 127 3.17 20.29 2.54
N SER A 128 3.47 20.68 1.28
CA SER A 128 4.57 21.61 0.95
C SER A 128 4.42 22.96 1.66
N LYS A 129 3.20 23.32 2.05
CA LYS A 129 2.89 24.52 2.82
C LYS A 129 1.76 24.27 3.79
N ARG A 130 1.99 24.56 5.06
CA ARG A 130 0.99 24.34 6.11
C ARG A 130 0.80 25.55 7.00
N GLY A 131 -0.42 25.67 7.51
CA GLY A 131 -0.73 26.49 8.66
C GLY A 131 -0.64 25.68 9.96
N LEU A 132 -0.64 26.37 11.10
CA LEU A 132 -0.64 25.73 12.41
C LEU A 132 -1.91 24.85 12.59
N PRO A 133 -1.79 23.69 13.27
CA PRO A 133 -2.92 22.83 13.58
C PRO A 133 -3.77 23.43 14.72
N THR A 134 -4.48 24.52 14.43
CA THR A 134 -5.43 25.12 15.37
C THR A 134 -6.68 24.24 15.53
N PRO A 135 -7.44 24.35 16.64
CA PRO A 135 -8.72 23.65 16.81
C PRO A 135 -9.68 23.86 15.63
N ALA A 136 -9.77 25.09 15.11
CA ALA A 136 -10.60 25.41 13.96
C ALA A 136 -10.09 24.73 12.68
N ALA A 137 -8.78 24.76 12.42
CA ALA A 137 -8.19 24.12 11.24
C ALA A 137 -8.37 22.59 11.26
N ALA A 138 -8.19 21.96 12.42
CA ALA A 138 -8.45 20.54 12.63
C ALA A 138 -9.93 20.20 12.39
N PHE A 139 -10.85 21.00 12.94
CA PHE A 139 -12.29 20.84 12.73
C PHE A 139 -12.67 20.93 11.24
N PHE A 140 -12.24 21.98 10.52
CA PHE A 140 -12.57 22.15 9.10
C PHE A 140 -12.05 21.01 8.23
N LYS A 141 -10.85 20.50 8.53
CA LYS A 141 -10.27 19.35 7.82
C LYS A 141 -11.05 18.06 8.09
N MET A 142 -11.44 17.83 9.33
CA MET A 142 -12.16 16.63 9.74
C MET A 142 -13.56 16.52 9.15
N PHE A 143 -14.33 17.61 9.18
CA PHE A 143 -15.70 17.66 8.63
C PHE A 143 -15.73 17.87 7.11
N GLY A 144 -14.58 17.87 6.44
CA GLY A 144 -14.49 18.00 4.98
C GLY A 144 -14.74 19.41 4.45
N LEU A 145 -14.91 20.41 5.32
CA LEU A 145 -15.09 21.82 4.93
C LEU A 145 -13.87 22.35 4.15
N SER A 146 -12.67 21.87 4.45
CA SER A 146 -11.46 22.20 3.67
C SER A 146 -11.52 21.68 2.23
N LYS A 147 -12.26 20.59 1.96
CA LYS A 147 -12.44 20.05 0.61
C LYS A 147 -13.52 20.80 -0.16
N LEU A 148 -14.56 21.27 0.54
CA LEU A 148 -15.62 22.09 -0.06
C LEU A 148 -15.14 23.50 -0.40
N PHE A 149 -14.24 24.06 0.41
CA PHE A 149 -13.71 25.41 0.24
C PHE A 149 -12.17 25.44 0.18
N PRO A 150 -11.55 24.82 -0.84
CA PRO A 150 -10.10 24.57 -0.89
C PRO A 150 -9.25 25.84 -1.01
N LYS A 151 -9.81 26.95 -1.49
CA LYS A 151 -9.11 28.24 -1.63
C LYS A 151 -9.39 29.22 -0.48
N SER A 152 -10.19 28.82 0.52
CA SER A 152 -10.54 29.71 1.63
C SER A 152 -9.38 29.84 2.61
N LYS A 153 -9.00 31.08 2.95
CA LYS A 153 -8.02 31.36 4.00
C LYS A 153 -8.44 30.77 5.36
N LYS A 154 -9.74 30.68 5.62
CA LYS A 154 -10.31 30.14 6.87
C LYS A 154 -10.45 28.62 6.82
N PHE A 155 -11.17 28.09 5.82
CA PHE A 155 -11.52 26.66 5.80
C PHE A 155 -10.38 25.76 5.32
N ALA A 156 -9.46 26.28 4.50
CA ALA A 156 -8.27 25.57 4.04
C ALA A 156 -6.98 26.05 4.71
N ALA A 157 -7.09 26.62 5.92
CA ALA A 157 -5.96 27.19 6.68
C ALA A 157 -4.82 26.18 6.88
N TYR A 158 -5.13 24.92 7.21
CA TYR A 158 -4.09 23.90 7.49
C TYR A 158 -3.16 23.62 6.30
N HIS A 159 -3.67 23.64 5.06
CA HIS A 159 -2.87 23.44 3.84
C HIS A 159 -2.58 24.74 3.10
N ALA A 160 -2.83 25.88 3.76
CA ALA A 160 -2.69 27.22 3.20
C ALA A 160 -3.26 27.32 1.77
N GLY A 161 -4.44 26.74 1.52
CA GLY A 161 -4.96 26.53 0.16
C GLY A 161 -5.32 27.81 -0.61
N HIS A 162 -5.33 28.95 0.08
CA HIS A 162 -5.49 30.29 -0.49
C HIS A 162 -4.22 30.83 -1.15
N LEU A 163 -3.05 30.28 -0.81
CA LEU A 163 -1.79 30.66 -1.43
C LEU A 163 -1.63 29.93 -2.79
N PRO A 164 -1.12 30.58 -3.83
CA PRO A 164 -0.67 29.90 -5.05
C PRO A 164 0.44 28.87 -4.77
N GLN A 165 0.51 27.80 -5.56
CA GLN A 165 1.54 26.75 -5.39
C GLN A 165 2.84 27.09 -6.16
N ASP A 166 2.76 27.98 -7.14
CA ASP A 166 3.87 28.33 -8.04
C ASP A 166 4.59 29.62 -7.59
N GLU A 167 4.27 30.13 -6.40
CA GLU A 167 4.84 31.36 -5.82
C GLU A 167 5.46 31.09 -4.44
N THR A 168 6.51 31.84 -4.12
CA THR A 168 7.18 31.78 -2.82
C THR A 168 6.38 32.54 -1.77
N HIS A 169 6.19 31.96 -0.59
CA HIS A 169 5.38 32.54 0.48
C HIS A 169 5.97 32.31 1.87
N GLU A 170 5.72 33.23 2.78
CA GLU A 170 5.83 32.96 4.21
C GLU A 170 4.74 31.97 4.62
N VAL A 171 5.11 30.95 5.40
CA VAL A 171 4.21 29.90 5.88
C VAL A 171 4.45 29.64 7.36
N GLU A 172 3.49 29.03 8.05
CA GLU A 172 3.67 28.80 9.49
C GLU A 172 4.44 27.50 9.76
N VAL A 173 4.21 26.47 8.94
CA VAL A 173 4.70 25.12 9.17
C VAL A 173 5.35 24.56 7.92
N LEU A 174 6.59 24.07 8.08
CA LEU A 174 7.36 23.34 7.07
C LEU A 174 7.09 21.84 7.19
N SER A 175 7.44 21.07 6.15
CA SER A 175 7.33 19.61 6.14
C SER A 175 8.70 18.98 6.43
N GLY A 176 8.77 18.05 7.38
CA GLY A 176 10.01 17.31 7.67
C GLY A 176 10.57 16.53 6.46
N ALA A 177 9.79 16.32 5.40
CA ALA A 177 10.24 15.70 4.16
C ALA A 177 11.33 16.50 3.42
N PHE A 178 11.30 17.83 3.53
CA PHE A 178 12.35 18.74 3.09
C PHE A 178 12.27 20.00 3.97
N MET A 179 13.14 20.05 4.97
CA MET A 179 13.18 21.15 5.94
C MET A 179 14.62 21.66 6.07
N LEU A 180 14.94 22.70 5.31
CA LEU A 180 16.22 23.40 5.39
C LEU A 180 16.15 24.40 6.54
N MET A 181 17.16 24.45 7.39
CA MET A 181 17.19 25.31 8.57
C MET A 181 18.56 25.97 8.70
N ARG A 182 18.57 27.22 9.15
CA ARG A 182 19.82 27.94 9.47
C ARG A 182 20.35 27.42 10.81
N LYS A 183 21.64 27.07 10.88
CA LYS A 183 22.24 26.55 12.13
C LYS A 183 22.09 27.53 13.29
N THR A 184 22.33 28.82 13.07
CA THR A 184 22.15 29.87 14.09
C THR A 184 20.70 30.00 14.57
N ALA A 185 19.71 29.66 13.74
CA ALA A 185 18.32 29.61 14.16
C ALA A 185 18.07 28.40 15.07
N LEU A 186 18.60 27.23 14.72
CA LEU A 186 18.56 26.02 15.56
C LEU A 186 19.24 26.24 16.92
N ASP A 187 20.41 26.88 16.94
CA ASP A 187 21.14 27.18 18.18
C ASP A 187 20.32 28.08 19.12
N LYS A 188 19.49 28.97 18.55
CA LYS A 188 18.61 29.86 19.33
C LYS A 188 17.35 29.16 19.84
N VAL A 189 16.70 28.34 19.01
CA VAL A 189 15.36 27.80 19.32
C VAL A 189 15.37 26.36 19.82
N GLY A 190 16.52 25.67 19.75
CA GLY A 190 16.69 24.26 20.07
C GLY A 190 16.40 23.32 18.90
N LEU A 191 16.80 22.05 19.05
CA LEU A 191 16.65 21.00 18.03
C LEU A 191 15.21 20.46 17.95
N LEU A 192 14.95 19.34 17.26
CA LEU A 192 13.62 18.72 17.29
C LEU A 192 13.31 18.22 18.69
N ASP A 193 12.03 18.33 19.07
CA ASP A 193 11.56 17.90 20.38
C ASP A 193 11.38 16.37 20.41
N GLU A 194 12.16 15.71 21.26
CA GLU A 194 12.26 14.25 21.32
C GLU A 194 11.06 13.56 21.96
N ASP A 195 10.12 14.32 22.55
CA ASP A 195 8.83 13.79 22.97
C ASP A 195 7.98 13.33 21.77
N PHE A 196 8.23 13.93 20.60
CA PHE A 196 7.60 13.51 19.36
C PHE A 196 8.38 12.35 18.76
N PHE A 197 7.73 11.18 18.65
CA PHE A 197 8.29 10.07 17.87
C PHE A 197 8.25 10.36 16.36
N MET A 198 7.14 10.92 15.85
CA MET A 198 6.92 11.29 14.43
C MET A 198 5.66 12.16 14.26
N TYR A 199 5.59 12.96 13.18
CA TYR A 199 4.46 13.78 12.69
C TYR A 199 4.10 15.07 13.44
N GLY A 200 4.83 15.45 14.48
CA GLY A 200 4.58 16.71 15.21
C GLY A 200 5.82 17.55 15.45
N GLU A 201 6.99 16.95 15.31
CA GLU A 201 8.29 17.56 15.49
C GLU A 201 8.59 18.68 14.48
N ASP A 202 8.15 18.53 13.23
CA ASP A 202 8.30 19.55 12.19
C ASP A 202 7.38 20.75 12.44
N ILE A 203 6.15 20.50 12.92
CA ILE A 203 5.21 21.53 13.36
C ILE A 203 5.75 22.27 14.59
N ASP A 204 6.23 21.54 15.58
CA ASP A 204 6.81 22.09 16.81
C ASP A 204 8.01 23.00 16.52
N LEU A 205 8.97 22.50 15.75
CA LEU A 205 10.16 23.27 15.41
C LEU A 205 9.82 24.49 14.53
N SER A 206 8.92 24.34 13.56
CA SER A 206 8.45 25.46 12.74
C SER A 206 7.83 26.56 13.62
N TYR A 207 7.02 26.18 14.61
CA TYR A 207 6.40 27.13 15.54
C TYR A 207 7.45 27.79 16.45
N ARG A 208 8.43 27.03 16.94
CA ARG A 208 9.54 27.57 17.74
C ARG A 208 10.43 28.52 16.96
N LEU A 209 10.69 28.28 15.67
CA LEU A 209 11.38 29.23 14.79
C LEU A 209 10.65 30.59 14.74
N ILE A 210 9.33 30.56 14.55
CA ILE A 210 8.48 31.77 14.55
C ILE A 210 8.55 32.49 15.92
N LYS A 211 8.43 31.75 17.02
CA LYS A 211 8.56 32.31 18.37
C LYS A 211 9.96 32.85 18.67
N GLY A 212 10.98 32.30 18.03
CA GLY A 212 12.36 32.77 18.07
C GLY A 212 12.60 34.06 17.26
N GLY A 213 11.59 34.59 16.57
CA GLY A 213 11.67 35.80 15.75
C GLY A 213 12.15 35.55 14.32
N PHE A 214 12.19 34.29 13.87
CA PHE A 214 12.49 33.94 12.48
C PHE A 214 11.21 33.72 11.67
N LYS A 215 11.35 33.63 10.35
CA LYS A 215 10.29 33.25 9.43
C LYS A 215 10.55 31.88 8.82
N ASN A 216 9.45 31.20 8.46
CA ASN A 216 9.48 29.99 7.65
C ASN A 216 9.01 30.31 6.24
N TYR A 217 9.71 29.82 5.23
CA TYR A 217 9.40 30.07 3.83
C TYR A 217 9.05 28.80 3.07
N TYR A 218 7.98 28.86 2.28
CA TYR A 218 7.73 27.96 1.17
C TYR A 218 8.36 28.54 -0.08
N PHE A 219 9.36 27.87 -0.64
CA PHE A 219 10.09 28.32 -1.82
C PHE A 219 9.65 27.55 -3.08
N ALA A 220 9.10 28.26 -4.05
CA ALA A 220 8.57 27.67 -5.29
C ALA A 220 9.60 27.56 -6.42
N GLY A 221 10.82 28.09 -6.25
CA GLY A 221 11.85 28.15 -7.30
C GLY A 221 12.53 26.82 -7.65
N THR A 222 12.26 25.76 -6.89
CA THR A 222 12.70 24.38 -7.16
C THR A 222 11.63 23.40 -6.73
N ARG A 223 11.71 22.17 -7.24
CA ARG A 223 10.76 21.09 -6.95
C ARG A 223 11.50 19.84 -6.50
N ILE A 224 10.78 19.00 -5.76
CA ILE A 224 11.24 17.66 -5.42
C ILE A 224 10.11 16.65 -5.67
N ILE A 225 10.47 15.39 -5.91
CA ILE A 225 9.52 14.28 -5.78
C ILE A 225 9.59 13.78 -4.33
N HIS A 226 8.43 13.49 -3.75
CA HIS A 226 8.31 12.78 -2.48
C HIS A 226 7.28 11.66 -2.64
N TYR A 227 7.75 10.41 -2.59
CA TYR A 227 6.93 9.23 -2.92
C TYR A 227 5.85 8.89 -1.89
N LYS A 228 5.83 9.58 -0.74
CA LYS A 228 4.72 9.69 0.22
C LYS A 228 4.02 8.38 0.58
N GLY A 229 4.35 7.85 1.75
CA GLY A 229 3.64 6.73 2.37
C GLY A 229 4.25 5.36 2.10
N GLU A 230 5.40 5.32 1.41
CA GLU A 230 6.21 4.13 1.23
C GLU A 230 6.93 3.77 2.54
N SER A 231 7.45 4.77 3.27
CA SER A 231 8.06 4.59 4.61
C SER A 231 7.03 4.49 5.76
N THR A 232 5.74 4.76 5.51
CA THR A 232 4.69 4.56 6.52
C THR A 232 3.31 4.22 5.94
N LYS A 233 2.81 3.03 6.26
CA LYS A 233 1.47 2.54 5.90
C LYS A 233 0.38 3.30 6.66
N LYS A 234 -0.19 4.34 6.03
CA LYS A 234 -1.21 5.26 6.60
C LYS A 234 -2.52 4.63 7.08
N ASN A 235 -2.80 3.38 6.70
CA ASN A 235 -4.03 2.67 7.07
C ASN A 235 -3.89 1.83 8.34
N THR A 236 -2.78 1.94 9.06
CA THR A 236 -2.59 1.23 10.33
C THR A 236 -3.17 2.03 11.50
N VAL A 237 -3.74 1.34 12.47
CA VAL A 237 -4.18 1.93 13.74
C VAL A 237 -3.02 2.64 14.45
N ASN A 238 -1.79 2.13 14.27
CA ASN A 238 -0.58 2.72 14.81
C ASN A 238 -0.28 4.11 14.20
N TYR A 239 -0.42 4.28 12.89
CA TYR A 239 -0.25 5.60 12.24
C TYR A 239 -1.18 6.65 12.83
N VAL A 240 -2.46 6.28 12.96
CA VAL A 240 -3.50 7.10 13.60
C VAL A 240 -3.02 7.47 15.00
N TYR A 241 -2.71 6.49 15.84
CA TYR A 241 -2.27 6.71 17.22
C TYR A 241 -1.07 7.67 17.33
N VAL A 242 0.01 7.44 16.57
CA VAL A 242 1.23 8.27 16.61
C VAL A 242 0.94 9.70 16.19
N PHE A 243 0.22 9.89 15.08
CA PHE A 243 -0.15 11.22 14.58
C PHE A 243 -0.98 12.01 15.61
N TYR A 244 -1.95 11.37 16.25
CA TYR A 244 -2.79 12.05 17.23
C TYR A 244 -2.09 12.30 18.56
N ASN A 245 -1.24 11.37 19.00
CA ASN A 245 -0.40 11.61 20.17
C ASN A 245 0.51 12.82 19.95
N ALA A 246 1.09 12.97 18.75
CA ALA A 246 1.85 14.15 18.38
C ALA A 246 1.01 15.44 18.51
N MET A 247 -0.23 15.45 18.03
CA MET A 247 -1.10 16.63 18.16
C MET A 247 -1.45 16.96 19.62
N VAL A 248 -1.60 15.95 20.47
CA VAL A 248 -1.81 16.13 21.92
C VAL A 248 -0.57 16.70 22.60
N ILE A 249 0.62 16.21 22.27
CA ILE A 249 1.89 16.74 22.78
C ILE A 249 2.02 18.22 22.39
N PHE A 250 1.83 18.54 21.10
CA PHE A 250 1.89 19.91 20.60
C PHE A 250 0.92 20.83 21.35
N ALA A 251 -0.33 20.42 21.55
CA ALA A 251 -1.31 21.22 22.25
C ALA A 251 -0.99 21.43 23.73
N LYS A 252 -0.45 20.41 24.42
CA LYS A 252 -0.01 20.53 25.81
C LYS A 252 1.15 21.49 25.99
N LYS A 253 2.05 21.57 25.00
CA LYS A 253 3.24 22.45 25.04
C LYS A 253 2.93 23.89 24.66
N HIS A 254 2.05 24.10 23.68
CA HIS A 254 1.88 25.43 23.06
C HIS A 254 0.54 26.13 23.33
N TYR A 255 -0.47 25.43 23.86
CA TYR A 255 -1.76 26.03 24.21
C TYR A 255 -1.99 26.02 25.74
N SER A 256 -2.88 26.90 26.22
CA SER A 256 -3.21 26.98 27.65
C SER A 256 -3.79 25.65 28.17
N LYS A 257 -3.57 25.35 29.47
CA LYS A 257 -3.96 24.06 30.08
C LYS A 257 -5.44 23.70 29.89
N GLU A 258 -6.33 24.68 29.90
CA GLU A 258 -7.77 24.48 29.66
C GLU A 258 -8.07 24.14 28.19
N ASN A 259 -7.45 24.87 27.25
CA ASN A 259 -7.56 24.60 25.82
C ASN A 259 -6.96 23.26 25.42
N ALA A 260 -5.88 22.82 26.06
CA ALA A 260 -5.23 21.54 25.79
C ALA A 260 -6.11 20.33 26.16
N LYS A 261 -6.87 20.40 27.26
CA LYS A 261 -7.80 19.33 27.66
C LYS A 261 -8.97 19.21 26.71
N LEU A 262 -9.62 20.33 26.37
CA LEU A 262 -10.72 20.36 25.41
C LEU A 262 -10.26 19.90 24.03
N PHE A 263 -9.09 20.34 23.58
CA PHE A 263 -8.51 19.92 22.30
C PHE A 263 -8.21 18.41 22.26
N SER A 264 -7.62 17.87 23.32
CA SER A 264 -7.35 16.43 23.43
C SER A 264 -8.65 15.62 23.42
N PHE A 265 -9.68 16.07 24.14
CA PHE A 265 -10.99 15.42 24.13
C PHE A 265 -11.63 15.44 22.73
N LEU A 266 -11.68 16.60 22.08
CA LEU A 266 -12.27 16.75 20.74
C LEU A 266 -11.53 15.89 19.71
N ILE A 267 -10.20 15.86 19.74
CA ILE A 267 -9.39 15.01 18.87
C ILE A 267 -9.67 13.52 19.15
N ASN A 268 -9.70 13.09 20.40
CA ASN A 268 -9.95 11.68 20.73
C ASN A 268 -11.35 11.23 20.28
N SER A 269 -12.38 12.03 20.56
CA SER A 269 -13.75 11.75 20.12
C SER A 269 -13.87 11.71 18.60
N ALA A 270 -13.21 12.64 17.91
CA ALA A 270 -13.10 12.70 16.46
C ALA A 270 -12.50 11.44 15.83
N ILE A 271 -11.43 10.92 16.42
CA ILE A 271 -10.75 9.70 15.96
C ILE A 271 -11.68 8.51 16.08
N VAL A 272 -12.26 8.32 17.27
CA VAL A 272 -13.16 7.20 17.54
C VAL A 272 -14.33 7.26 16.57
N LEU A 273 -14.93 8.44 16.40
CA LEU A 273 -16.02 8.63 15.43
C LEU A 273 -15.57 8.29 14.00
N ARG A 274 -14.41 8.77 13.55
CA ARG A 274 -13.92 8.50 12.19
C ARG A 274 -13.54 7.03 12.00
N ALA A 275 -12.96 6.38 13.00
CA ALA A 275 -12.63 4.96 12.97
C ALA A 275 -13.92 4.13 12.88
N LEU A 276 -14.92 4.44 13.70
CA LEU A 276 -16.25 3.81 13.64
C LEU A 276 -16.90 4.02 12.28
N VAL A 277 -16.96 5.26 11.78
CA VAL A 277 -17.52 5.57 10.45
C VAL A 277 -16.76 4.84 9.35
N SER A 278 -15.43 4.76 9.42
CA SER A 278 -14.61 4.07 8.42
C SER A 278 -14.83 2.55 8.44
N ILE A 279 -14.93 1.94 9.64
CA ILE A 279 -15.23 0.51 9.79
C ILE A 279 -16.62 0.24 9.23
N VAL A 280 -17.63 0.99 9.68
CA VAL A 280 -19.01 0.86 9.22
C VAL A 280 -19.11 1.06 7.71
N ALA A 281 -18.51 2.11 7.16
CA ALA A 281 -18.52 2.37 5.72
C ALA A 281 -17.78 1.29 4.92
N SER A 282 -16.65 0.77 5.44
CA SER A 282 -15.90 -0.32 4.80
C SER A 282 -16.71 -1.62 4.79
N THR A 283 -17.31 -1.99 5.92
CA THR A 283 -18.18 -3.15 6.05
C THR A 283 -19.39 -3.04 5.14
N ILE A 284 -20.11 -1.90 5.18
CA ILE A 284 -21.25 -1.64 4.29
C ILE A 284 -20.82 -1.76 2.82
N LYS A 285 -19.72 -1.10 2.41
CA LYS A 285 -19.23 -1.14 1.02
C LYS A 285 -18.89 -2.56 0.55
N SER A 286 -18.38 -3.41 1.44
CA SER A 286 -18.08 -4.81 1.13
C SER A 286 -19.32 -5.70 1.01
N LEU A 287 -20.40 -5.36 1.73
CA LEU A 287 -21.65 -6.13 1.78
C LEU A 287 -22.71 -5.66 0.79
N VAL A 288 -22.63 -4.43 0.28
CA VAL A 288 -23.64 -3.88 -0.66
C VAL A 288 -23.85 -4.78 -1.88
N VAL A 289 -22.78 -5.26 -2.49
CA VAL A 289 -22.88 -6.10 -3.71
C VAL A 289 -23.52 -7.46 -3.41
N PRO A 290 -23.03 -8.25 -2.42
CA PRO A 290 -23.72 -9.48 -2.00
C PRO A 290 -25.18 -9.26 -1.55
N PHE A 291 -25.47 -8.13 -0.89
CA PHE A 291 -26.83 -7.85 -0.42
C PHE A 291 -27.81 -7.57 -1.57
N ILE A 292 -27.38 -6.79 -2.57
CA ILE A 292 -28.18 -6.57 -3.79
C ILE A 292 -28.37 -7.90 -4.54
N ASP A 293 -27.32 -8.71 -4.68
CA ASP A 293 -27.44 -10.06 -5.26
C ASP A 293 -28.49 -10.89 -4.50
N PHE A 294 -28.45 -10.88 -3.16
CA PHE A 294 -29.38 -11.64 -2.34
C PHE A 294 -30.82 -11.26 -2.62
N ILE A 295 -31.12 -9.95 -2.63
CA ILE A 295 -32.48 -9.44 -2.87
C ILE A 295 -32.98 -9.84 -4.26
N ILE A 296 -32.17 -9.63 -5.32
CA ILE A 296 -32.60 -9.90 -6.69
C ILE A 296 -32.77 -11.42 -6.92
N VAL A 297 -31.85 -12.23 -6.39
CA VAL A 297 -31.95 -13.69 -6.49
C VAL A 297 -33.16 -14.19 -5.71
N TYR A 298 -33.36 -13.72 -4.49
CA TYR A 298 -34.50 -14.09 -3.64
C TYR A 298 -35.84 -13.74 -4.31
N ALA A 299 -35.97 -12.54 -4.86
CA ALA A 299 -37.18 -12.13 -5.57
C ALA A 299 -37.50 -13.06 -6.76
N GLY A 300 -36.51 -13.38 -7.59
CA GLY A 300 -36.72 -14.29 -8.73
C GLY A 300 -36.99 -15.73 -8.31
N MET A 301 -36.33 -16.23 -7.26
CA MET A 301 -36.62 -17.56 -6.71
C MET A 301 -38.01 -17.64 -6.07
N PHE A 302 -38.45 -16.58 -5.40
CA PHE A 302 -39.78 -16.51 -4.82
C PHE A 302 -40.86 -16.57 -5.90
N ILE A 303 -40.70 -15.83 -7.00
CA ILE A 303 -41.60 -15.89 -8.15
C ILE A 303 -41.56 -17.28 -8.80
N ALA A 304 -40.36 -17.81 -9.05
CA ALA A 304 -40.19 -19.12 -9.68
C ALA A 304 -40.78 -20.25 -8.83
N ALA A 305 -40.63 -20.21 -7.50
CA ALA A 305 -41.18 -21.19 -6.59
C ALA A 305 -42.71 -21.21 -6.62
N ASN A 306 -43.35 -20.04 -6.62
CA ASN A 306 -44.82 -19.96 -6.71
C ASN A 306 -45.33 -20.48 -8.06
N TYR A 307 -44.75 -20.00 -9.17
CA TYR A 307 -45.14 -20.43 -10.51
C TYR A 307 -44.91 -21.93 -10.75
N TRP A 308 -43.76 -22.46 -10.33
CA TRP A 308 -43.43 -23.88 -10.47
C TRP A 308 -44.28 -24.76 -9.54
N GLY A 309 -44.69 -24.23 -8.40
CA GLY A 309 -45.63 -24.88 -7.48
C GLY A 309 -46.97 -25.15 -8.15
N GLU A 310 -47.54 -24.16 -8.81
CA GLU A 310 -48.81 -24.30 -9.55
C GLU A 310 -48.73 -25.35 -10.66
N ILE A 311 -47.60 -25.43 -11.37
CA ILE A 311 -47.40 -26.39 -12.47
C ILE A 311 -47.27 -27.83 -11.96
N ILE A 312 -46.50 -28.06 -10.89
CA ILE A 312 -46.13 -29.42 -10.44
C ILE A 312 -47.06 -29.97 -9.36
N LEU A 313 -47.51 -29.12 -8.43
CA LEU A 313 -48.33 -29.55 -7.29
C LEU A 313 -49.85 -29.45 -7.61
N GLY A 314 -50.20 -28.86 -8.76
CA GLY A 314 -51.58 -28.63 -9.20
C GLY A 314 -52.12 -27.26 -8.78
N GLU A 315 -53.20 -26.83 -9.42
CA GLU A 315 -53.91 -25.59 -9.05
C GLU A 315 -54.27 -25.62 -7.56
N GLN A 316 -53.95 -24.54 -6.83
CA GLN A 316 -54.17 -24.35 -5.38
C GLN A 316 -53.15 -24.96 -4.40
N GLN A 317 -52.11 -25.68 -4.86
CA GLN A 317 -51.04 -26.15 -3.96
C GLN A 317 -49.79 -25.27 -4.05
N HIS A 318 -49.29 -24.82 -2.90
CA HIS A 318 -48.13 -23.93 -2.80
C HIS A 318 -47.03 -24.59 -1.96
N TYR A 319 -45.77 -24.21 -2.23
CA TYR A 319 -44.68 -24.63 -1.37
C TYR A 319 -44.90 -24.13 0.07
N PRO A 320 -44.52 -24.92 1.09
CA PRO A 320 -44.64 -24.48 2.48
C PRO A 320 -43.91 -23.15 2.71
N ILE A 321 -44.45 -22.32 3.62
CA ILE A 321 -43.86 -21.04 4.02
C ILE A 321 -42.40 -21.23 4.48
N GLN A 322 -42.10 -22.34 5.17
CA GLN A 322 -40.75 -22.68 5.59
C GLN A 322 -39.79 -22.85 4.40
N PHE A 323 -40.26 -23.41 3.27
CA PHE A 323 -39.45 -23.51 2.07
C PHE A 323 -39.10 -22.12 1.52
N LEU A 324 -40.10 -21.25 1.40
CA LEU A 324 -39.94 -19.91 0.83
C LEU A 324 -39.04 -19.01 1.69
N TYR A 325 -39.23 -19.00 3.00
CA TYR A 325 -38.55 -18.05 3.90
C TYR A 325 -37.31 -18.61 4.61
N ILE A 326 -37.07 -19.93 4.59
CA ILE A 326 -35.90 -20.54 5.23
C ILE A 326 -35.02 -21.24 4.20
N VAL A 327 -35.58 -22.16 3.41
CA VAL A 327 -34.79 -22.99 2.49
C VAL A 327 -34.23 -22.18 1.32
N ILE A 328 -35.05 -21.32 0.68
CA ILE A 328 -34.57 -20.46 -0.41
C ILE A 328 -33.43 -19.53 0.05
N PRO A 329 -33.54 -18.78 1.17
CA PRO A 329 -32.42 -18.00 1.69
C PRO A 329 -31.16 -18.81 1.93
N ILE A 330 -31.27 -20.01 2.51
CA ILE A 330 -30.12 -20.89 2.73
C ILE A 330 -29.44 -21.27 1.41
N ILE A 331 -30.22 -21.67 0.40
CA ILE A 331 -29.71 -21.99 -0.96
C ILE A 331 -28.94 -20.79 -1.54
N ILE A 332 -29.50 -19.58 -1.44
CA ILE A 332 -28.85 -18.36 -1.94
C ILE A 332 -27.54 -18.09 -1.20
N LEU A 333 -27.53 -18.25 0.13
CA LEU A 333 -26.31 -18.09 0.93
C LEU A 333 -25.22 -19.09 0.52
N PHE A 334 -25.57 -20.34 0.22
CA PHE A 334 -24.62 -21.32 -0.30
C PHE A 334 -24.01 -20.92 -1.66
N TRP A 335 -24.84 -20.42 -2.58
CA TRP A 335 -24.35 -19.87 -3.86
C TRP A 335 -23.46 -18.65 -3.65
N GLN A 336 -23.87 -17.69 -2.82
CA GLN A 336 -23.07 -16.51 -2.55
C GLN A 336 -21.73 -16.85 -1.89
N LEU A 337 -21.71 -17.80 -0.96
CA LEU A 337 -20.47 -18.28 -0.35
C LEU A 337 -19.53 -18.91 -1.39
N SER A 338 -20.08 -19.70 -2.30
CA SER A 338 -19.30 -20.34 -3.37
C SER A 338 -18.79 -19.32 -4.40
N VAL A 339 -19.61 -18.31 -4.75
CA VAL A 339 -19.20 -17.16 -5.58
C VAL A 339 -18.13 -16.29 -4.89
N TYR A 340 -18.19 -16.15 -3.57
CA TYR A 340 -17.15 -15.49 -2.79
C TYR A 340 -15.80 -16.22 -2.86
N TYR A 341 -15.79 -17.54 -2.65
CA TYR A 341 -14.56 -18.32 -2.74
C TYR A 341 -13.99 -18.41 -4.16
N SER A 342 -14.85 -18.52 -5.19
CA SER A 342 -14.40 -18.50 -6.58
C SER A 342 -13.84 -17.15 -7.02
N GLY A 343 -14.10 -16.07 -6.26
CA GLY A 343 -13.68 -14.70 -6.57
C GLY A 343 -14.63 -13.93 -7.47
N GLY A 344 -15.91 -14.30 -7.51
CA GLY A 344 -16.93 -13.57 -8.28
C GLY A 344 -17.24 -12.16 -7.77
N TYR A 345 -16.87 -11.85 -6.52
CA TYR A 345 -16.93 -10.49 -5.94
C TYR A 345 -15.60 -9.74 -5.98
N ASP A 346 -14.53 -10.36 -6.49
CA ASP A 346 -13.24 -9.70 -6.66
C ASP A 346 -13.33 -8.65 -7.78
N LYS A 347 -12.49 -7.60 -7.69
CA LYS A 347 -12.40 -6.55 -8.70
C LYS A 347 -11.11 -6.69 -9.53
N PRO A 348 -11.16 -6.52 -10.87
CA PRO A 348 -12.36 -6.35 -11.70
C PRO A 348 -13.22 -7.62 -11.76
N ILE A 349 -14.51 -7.44 -12.04
CA ILE A 349 -15.51 -8.50 -11.98
C ILE A 349 -15.32 -9.46 -13.16
N LYS A 350 -15.25 -10.76 -12.86
CA LYS A 350 -15.09 -11.82 -13.87
C LYS A 350 -16.31 -12.71 -13.89
N ALA A 351 -17.11 -12.63 -14.96
CA ALA A 351 -18.30 -13.46 -15.14
C ALA A 351 -18.00 -14.97 -14.99
N GLN A 352 -16.87 -15.42 -15.53
CA GLN A 352 -16.40 -16.81 -15.39
C GLN A 352 -16.26 -17.25 -13.92
N LYS A 353 -15.83 -16.35 -13.02
CA LYS A 353 -15.71 -16.66 -11.59
C LYS A 353 -17.07 -16.73 -10.91
N ILE A 354 -18.03 -15.89 -11.29
CA ILE A 354 -19.41 -15.97 -10.83
C ILE A 354 -20.03 -17.32 -11.26
N LEU A 355 -19.93 -17.65 -12.55
CA LEU A 355 -20.46 -18.90 -13.11
C LEU A 355 -19.83 -20.14 -12.46
N LEU A 356 -18.50 -20.15 -12.31
CA LEU A 356 -17.79 -21.23 -11.62
C LEU A 356 -18.26 -21.37 -10.15
N GLY A 357 -18.44 -20.25 -9.45
CA GLY A 357 -18.93 -20.24 -8.07
C GLY A 357 -20.35 -20.78 -7.95
N LEU A 358 -21.24 -20.40 -8.86
CA LEU A 358 -22.60 -20.94 -8.92
C LEU A 358 -22.62 -22.44 -9.22
N LEU A 359 -21.80 -22.90 -10.17
CA LEU A 359 -21.68 -24.32 -10.52
C LEU A 359 -21.19 -25.15 -9.32
N ILE A 360 -20.14 -24.68 -8.64
CA ILE A 360 -19.66 -25.29 -7.39
C ILE A 360 -20.77 -25.32 -6.33
N GLY A 361 -21.48 -24.21 -6.16
CA GLY A 361 -22.57 -24.12 -5.18
C GLY A 361 -23.72 -25.07 -5.51
N VAL A 362 -24.13 -25.21 -6.77
CA VAL A 362 -25.14 -26.19 -7.20
C VAL A 362 -24.69 -27.61 -6.85
N MET A 363 -23.43 -27.98 -7.16
CA MET A 363 -22.92 -29.31 -6.83
C MET A 363 -22.96 -29.56 -5.32
N LEU A 364 -22.50 -28.61 -4.50
CA LEU A 364 -22.53 -28.72 -3.03
C LEU A 364 -23.95 -28.84 -2.49
N ILE A 365 -24.88 -28.03 -2.98
CA ILE A 365 -26.28 -28.08 -2.58
C ILE A 365 -26.89 -29.43 -2.96
N LEU A 366 -26.63 -29.95 -4.16
CA LEU A 366 -27.17 -31.25 -4.59
C LEU A 366 -26.61 -32.42 -3.76
N VAL A 367 -25.35 -32.35 -3.32
CA VAL A 367 -24.76 -33.34 -2.40
C VAL A 367 -25.45 -33.28 -1.04
N VAL A 368 -25.58 -32.09 -0.44
CA VAL A 368 -26.30 -31.93 0.84
C VAL A 368 -27.75 -32.38 0.71
N TYR A 369 -28.41 -31.97 -0.37
CA TYR A 369 -29.78 -32.32 -0.71
C TYR A 369 -29.99 -33.83 -0.82
N ALA A 370 -29.02 -34.57 -1.38
CA ALA A 370 -29.09 -36.03 -1.48
C ALA A 370 -29.02 -36.72 -0.10
N LEU A 371 -28.38 -36.09 0.88
CA LEU A 371 -28.27 -36.58 2.26
C LEU A 371 -29.46 -36.19 3.15
N LEU A 372 -30.34 -35.28 2.69
CA LEU A 372 -31.48 -34.83 3.48
C LEU A 372 -32.62 -35.88 3.50
N PRO A 373 -33.35 -35.98 4.63
CA PRO A 373 -34.61 -36.72 4.68
C PRO A 373 -35.61 -36.26 3.63
N GLU A 374 -36.48 -37.16 3.17
CA GLU A 374 -37.41 -36.91 2.07
C GLU A 374 -38.34 -35.71 2.28
N ILE A 375 -38.74 -35.46 3.52
CA ILE A 375 -39.56 -34.31 3.92
C ILE A 375 -38.92 -32.94 3.66
N TYR A 376 -37.60 -32.88 3.49
CA TYR A 376 -36.84 -31.66 3.19
C TYR A 376 -36.36 -31.60 1.73
N ARG A 377 -36.69 -32.61 0.92
CA ARG A 377 -36.29 -32.72 -0.49
C ARG A 377 -37.39 -32.19 -1.40
N PHE A 378 -37.36 -30.87 -1.65
CA PHE A 378 -38.29 -30.17 -2.55
C PHE A 378 -37.97 -30.36 -4.04
N SER A 379 -38.21 -29.40 -4.93
CA SER A 379 -37.90 -29.59 -6.34
C SER A 379 -36.43 -29.28 -6.67
N ARG A 380 -35.70 -30.27 -7.22
CA ARG A 380 -34.35 -30.05 -7.79
C ARG A 380 -34.37 -29.04 -8.94
N ALA A 381 -35.50 -28.93 -9.65
CA ALA A 381 -35.67 -27.96 -10.72
C ALA A 381 -35.54 -26.52 -10.20
N LEU A 382 -36.04 -26.22 -8.99
CA LEU A 382 -35.88 -24.90 -8.38
C LEU A 382 -34.43 -24.56 -8.03
N ILE A 383 -33.61 -25.56 -7.73
CA ILE A 383 -32.17 -25.38 -7.54
C ILE A 383 -31.51 -25.01 -8.87
N LEU A 384 -31.83 -25.73 -9.95
CA LEU A 384 -31.26 -25.47 -11.28
C LEU A 384 -31.73 -24.14 -11.88
N PHE A 385 -33.03 -23.85 -11.82
CA PHE A 385 -33.60 -22.58 -12.28
C PHE A 385 -33.11 -21.41 -11.43
N GLY A 386 -33.02 -21.58 -10.12
CA GLY A 386 -32.47 -20.56 -9.23
C GLY A 386 -31.00 -20.27 -9.54
N ALA A 387 -30.20 -21.28 -9.90
CA ALA A 387 -28.81 -21.08 -10.30
C ALA A 387 -28.70 -20.33 -11.64
N LEU A 388 -29.57 -20.67 -12.62
CA LEU A 388 -29.64 -19.96 -13.90
C LEU A 388 -30.07 -18.50 -13.71
N TRP A 389 -31.12 -18.25 -12.92
CA TRP A 389 -31.56 -16.92 -12.55
C TRP A 389 -30.46 -16.15 -11.82
N SER A 390 -29.75 -16.80 -10.89
CA SER A 390 -28.62 -16.19 -10.19
C SER A 390 -27.53 -15.76 -11.17
N ALA A 391 -27.16 -16.62 -12.13
CA ALA A 391 -26.16 -16.28 -13.13
C ALA A 391 -26.56 -15.04 -13.94
N ILE A 392 -27.79 -15.02 -14.45
CA ILE A 392 -28.29 -13.92 -15.28
C ILE A 392 -28.40 -12.64 -14.46
N SER A 393 -29.10 -12.68 -13.33
CA SER A 393 -29.36 -11.50 -12.50
C SER A 393 -28.07 -10.87 -11.99
N MET A 394 -27.19 -11.66 -11.36
CA MET A 394 -25.92 -11.22 -10.80
C MET A 394 -25.00 -10.56 -11.85
N ILE A 395 -25.05 -11.00 -13.11
CA ILE A 395 -24.26 -10.39 -14.19
C ILE A 395 -24.95 -9.13 -14.71
N SER A 396 -26.25 -9.21 -15.00
CA SER A 396 -27.02 -8.14 -15.65
C SER A 396 -27.08 -6.87 -14.82
N TRP A 397 -27.41 -6.93 -13.52
CA TRP A 397 -27.54 -5.69 -12.73
C TRP A 397 -26.19 -4.98 -12.56
N ARG A 398 -25.10 -5.74 -12.42
CA ARG A 398 -23.74 -5.18 -12.34
C ARG A 398 -23.34 -4.52 -13.65
N PHE A 399 -23.72 -5.13 -14.78
CA PHE A 399 -23.46 -4.59 -16.10
C PHE A 399 -24.23 -3.27 -16.30
N ILE A 400 -25.50 -3.23 -15.89
CA ILE A 400 -26.31 -1.99 -15.90
C ILE A 400 -25.66 -0.90 -15.05
N VAL A 401 -25.25 -1.20 -13.82
CA VAL A 401 -24.58 -0.23 -12.93
C VAL A 401 -23.24 0.26 -13.51
N TYR A 402 -22.52 -0.60 -14.23
CA TYR A 402 -21.33 -0.19 -14.97
C TYR A 402 -21.67 0.78 -16.12
N LEU A 403 -22.74 0.52 -16.88
CA LEU A 403 -23.21 1.43 -17.94
C LEU A 403 -23.65 2.80 -17.39
N LEU A 404 -24.15 2.84 -16.15
CA LEU A 404 -24.47 4.07 -15.42
C LEU A 404 -23.23 4.81 -14.88
N GLY A 405 -22.02 4.37 -15.23
CA GLY A 405 -20.77 5.08 -14.95
C GLY A 405 -20.03 4.66 -13.68
N VAL A 406 -20.51 3.65 -12.95
CA VAL A 406 -19.83 3.16 -11.74
C VAL A 406 -18.66 2.25 -12.13
N LYS A 407 -17.45 2.84 -12.26
CA LYS A 407 -16.20 2.14 -12.64
C LYS A 407 -15.90 0.91 -11.77
N SER A 408 -16.39 0.87 -10.52
CA SER A 408 -16.13 -0.23 -9.59
C SER A 408 -16.83 -1.55 -9.95
N MET A 409 -17.80 -1.53 -10.88
CA MET A 409 -18.51 -2.70 -11.42
C MET A 409 -18.00 -3.15 -12.79
N LYS A 410 -16.80 -2.70 -13.18
CA LYS A 410 -16.22 -3.04 -14.47
C LYS A 410 -16.03 -4.56 -14.61
N PHE A 411 -16.57 -5.10 -15.72
CA PHE A 411 -16.31 -6.47 -16.16
C PHE A 411 -15.00 -6.54 -16.94
N GLY A 412 -14.24 -7.63 -16.75
CA GLY A 412 -13.07 -7.96 -17.57
C GLY A 412 -11.81 -8.31 -16.75
N SER A 413 -10.69 -8.45 -17.44
CA SER A 413 -9.36 -8.50 -16.81
C SER A 413 -8.97 -7.12 -16.28
N LYS A 414 -7.97 -7.07 -15.36
CA LYS A 414 -7.27 -5.82 -15.06
C LYS A 414 -6.82 -5.29 -16.43
N ILE A 415 -7.11 -4.04 -16.78
CA ILE A 415 -6.66 -3.52 -18.08
C ILE A 415 -5.15 -3.71 -18.07
N ALA A 416 -4.67 -4.58 -18.95
CA ALA A 416 -3.25 -4.86 -19.03
C ALA A 416 -2.56 -3.54 -19.43
N LYS A 417 -1.61 -3.10 -18.60
CA LYS A 417 -1.05 -1.76 -18.73
C LYS A 417 -0.40 -1.60 -20.10
N ARG A 418 -0.52 -0.41 -20.67
CA ARG A 418 0.22 -0.01 -21.88
C ARG A 418 1.42 0.76 -21.40
N ILE A 419 2.58 0.11 -21.43
CA ILE A 419 3.80 0.60 -20.79
C ILE A 419 4.78 1.04 -21.88
N SER A 420 5.30 2.25 -21.73
CA SER A 420 6.43 2.72 -22.52
C SER A 420 7.63 2.99 -21.63
N VAL A 421 8.80 2.54 -22.05
CA VAL A 421 10.08 2.88 -21.43
C VAL A 421 10.72 4.01 -22.22
N VAL A 422 11.20 5.03 -21.51
CA VAL A 422 11.77 6.24 -22.08
C VAL A 422 13.25 6.33 -21.69
N GLY A 423 14.14 6.40 -22.67
CA GLY A 423 15.59 6.44 -22.43
C GLY A 423 16.43 6.14 -23.68
N SER A 424 17.69 5.79 -23.48
CA SER A 424 18.58 5.29 -24.53
C SER A 424 18.17 3.87 -24.95
N ASP A 425 18.58 3.47 -26.16
CA ASP A 425 18.21 2.15 -26.72
C ASP A 425 18.69 0.99 -25.83
N GLU A 426 19.90 1.11 -25.26
CA GLU A 426 20.49 0.11 -24.35
C GLU A 426 19.71 0.02 -23.03
N GLU A 427 19.45 1.15 -22.37
CA GLU A 427 18.74 1.16 -21.09
C GLU A 427 17.27 0.75 -21.24
N THR A 428 16.62 1.16 -22.33
CA THR A 428 15.24 0.77 -22.58
C THR A 428 15.11 -0.74 -22.77
N GLU A 429 16.06 -1.41 -23.43
CA GLU A 429 16.08 -2.89 -23.49
C GLU A 429 16.29 -3.54 -22.13
N ARG A 430 17.22 -3.00 -21.33
CA ARG A 430 17.46 -3.51 -19.97
C ARG A 430 16.17 -3.46 -19.16
N VAL A 431 15.49 -2.32 -19.13
CA VAL A 431 14.23 -2.15 -18.39
C VAL A 431 13.11 -3.02 -18.94
N LEU A 432 12.99 -3.15 -20.27
CA LEU A 432 12.01 -4.07 -20.87
C LEU A 432 12.29 -5.54 -20.50
N SER A 433 13.55 -5.95 -20.41
CA SER A 433 13.92 -7.28 -19.95
C SER A 433 13.52 -7.52 -18.48
N LEU A 434 13.64 -6.50 -17.63
CA LEU A 434 13.16 -6.56 -16.24
C LEU A 434 11.65 -6.76 -16.19
N ILE A 435 10.90 -5.99 -16.98
CA ILE A 435 9.43 -6.09 -17.06
C ILE A 435 9.01 -7.49 -17.53
N ASN A 436 9.65 -8.02 -18.57
CA ASN A 436 9.36 -9.37 -19.08
C ASN A 436 9.64 -10.47 -18.04
N ASN A 437 10.58 -10.25 -17.13
CA ASN A 437 10.91 -11.17 -16.04
C ASN A 437 9.99 -11.01 -14.82
N THR A 438 9.04 -10.08 -14.85
CA THR A 438 8.06 -9.85 -13.78
C THR A 438 6.68 -10.43 -14.13
N SER A 439 5.78 -10.49 -13.15
CA SER A 439 4.39 -10.98 -13.35
C SER A 439 3.42 -9.91 -13.88
N ILE A 440 3.93 -8.83 -14.48
CA ILE A 440 3.10 -7.72 -14.98
C ILE A 440 2.36 -8.15 -16.23
N ASP A 441 1.03 -8.03 -16.19
CA ASP A 441 0.15 -8.20 -17.35
C ASP A 441 0.19 -6.90 -18.18
N ALA A 442 1.15 -6.81 -19.11
CA ALA A 442 1.28 -5.69 -20.04
C ALA A 442 0.67 -6.06 -21.40
N SER A 443 -0.30 -5.28 -21.88
CA SER A 443 -0.91 -5.51 -23.20
C SER A 443 -0.05 -4.97 -24.34
N PHE A 444 0.89 -4.09 -23.99
CA PHE A 444 1.68 -3.33 -24.93
C PHE A 444 2.94 -2.84 -24.23
N LEU A 445 4.08 -3.18 -24.81
CA LEU A 445 5.40 -2.76 -24.37
C LEU A 445 6.08 -2.05 -25.54
N SER A 446 6.53 -0.83 -25.28
CA SER A 446 7.17 0.02 -26.28
C SER A 446 8.33 0.82 -25.71
N LYS A 447 9.15 1.35 -26.61
CA LYS A 447 10.27 2.23 -26.31
C LYS A 447 10.02 3.62 -26.90
N ILE A 448 10.46 4.64 -26.18
CA ILE A 448 10.54 6.02 -26.65
C ILE A 448 11.99 6.45 -26.44
N LEU A 449 12.68 6.77 -27.51
CA LEU A 449 14.13 6.99 -27.49
C LEU A 449 14.45 8.47 -27.29
N LEU A 450 15.62 8.77 -26.71
CA LEU A 450 16.10 10.16 -26.62
C LEU A 450 16.26 10.80 -28.02
N ASP A 451 16.83 10.05 -28.96
CA ASP A 451 17.06 10.46 -30.34
C ASP A 451 16.84 9.25 -31.27
N ILE A 452 16.18 9.46 -32.40
CA ILE A 452 15.98 8.44 -33.43
C ILE A 452 17.10 8.58 -34.45
N LYS A 453 18.26 7.99 -34.14
CA LYS A 453 19.19 7.66 -35.22
C LYS A 453 18.54 6.56 -36.05
N LEU A 454 18.28 6.84 -37.33
CA LEU A 454 17.77 5.89 -38.32
C LEU A 454 18.69 4.67 -38.40
N LYS A 455 18.53 3.70 -37.49
CA LYS A 455 19.15 2.39 -37.60
C LYS A 455 18.35 1.59 -38.62
N THR A 456 19.07 0.90 -39.50
CA THR A 456 18.56 0.07 -40.60
C THR A 456 17.73 -1.14 -40.15
N ASN A 457 17.70 -1.46 -38.85
CA ASN A 457 16.81 -2.45 -38.26
C ASN A 457 15.72 -1.75 -37.44
N VAL A 458 14.49 -1.73 -37.96
CA VAL A 458 13.33 -1.13 -37.32
C VAL A 458 12.85 -2.08 -36.21
N ASP A 459 13.30 -1.87 -34.97
CA ASP A 459 12.67 -2.48 -33.80
C ASP A 459 11.21 -1.99 -33.75
N THR A 460 10.27 -2.90 -34.02
CA THR A 460 8.82 -2.62 -34.05
C THR A 460 8.26 -2.05 -32.74
N ARG A 461 9.03 -2.11 -31.63
CA ARG A 461 8.64 -1.54 -30.33
C ARG A 461 8.97 -0.05 -30.19
N VAL A 462 9.76 0.54 -31.09
CA VAL A 462 10.12 1.98 -31.03
C VAL A 462 8.99 2.83 -31.58
N LEU A 463 8.43 3.72 -30.75
CA LEU A 463 7.30 4.58 -31.13
C LEU A 463 7.70 5.99 -31.60
N GLY A 464 8.89 6.44 -31.22
CA GLY A 464 9.37 7.77 -31.58
C GLY A 464 10.39 8.31 -30.58
N SER A 465 10.57 9.63 -30.60
CA SER A 465 11.50 10.35 -29.72
C SER A 465 10.79 10.98 -28.52
N VAL A 466 11.56 11.39 -27.51
CA VAL A 466 11.06 12.15 -26.36
C VAL A 466 10.39 13.47 -26.76
N GLU A 467 10.81 14.09 -27.87
CA GLU A 467 10.21 15.33 -28.37
C GLU A 467 8.72 15.16 -28.73
N GLN A 468 8.32 13.95 -29.13
CA GLN A 468 6.95 13.59 -29.50
C GLN A 468 6.21 12.84 -28.38
N LEU A 469 6.76 12.82 -27.16
CA LEU A 469 6.28 11.98 -26.06
C LEU A 469 4.80 12.22 -25.76
N LYS A 470 4.33 13.47 -25.83
CA LYS A 470 2.93 13.84 -25.56
C LYS A 470 1.98 13.26 -26.60
N GLU A 471 2.33 13.37 -27.88
CA GLU A 471 1.58 12.81 -29.00
C GLU A 471 1.57 11.28 -28.91
N ILE A 472 2.73 10.66 -28.67
CA ILE A 472 2.87 9.21 -28.52
C ILE A 472 1.98 8.68 -27.39
N VAL A 473 2.04 9.32 -26.21
CA VAL A 473 1.22 8.95 -25.05
C VAL A 473 -0.27 9.00 -25.40
N LYS A 474 -0.70 10.04 -26.12
CA LYS A 474 -2.10 10.23 -26.50
C LYS A 474 -2.56 9.23 -27.58
N ILE A 475 -1.78 9.08 -28.66
CA ILE A 475 -2.09 8.19 -29.80
C ILE A 475 -2.11 6.73 -29.35
N HIS A 476 -1.07 6.31 -28.63
CA HIS A 476 -0.92 4.92 -28.19
C HIS A 476 -1.61 4.64 -26.85
N LYS A 477 -2.30 5.63 -26.25
CA LYS A 477 -3.01 5.51 -24.97
C LYS A 477 -2.13 4.86 -23.88
N ILE A 478 -0.90 5.35 -23.76
CA ILE A 478 0.05 4.87 -22.75
C ILE A 478 -0.51 5.19 -21.37
N SER A 479 -0.53 4.20 -20.49
CA SER A 479 -1.03 4.32 -19.11
C SER A 479 0.10 4.32 -18.08
N GLU A 480 1.29 3.91 -18.48
CA GLU A 480 2.47 3.93 -17.62
C GLU A 480 3.73 4.30 -18.39
N LEU A 481 4.49 5.24 -17.85
CA LEU A 481 5.78 5.66 -18.36
C LEU A 481 6.88 5.34 -17.36
N ILE A 482 7.97 4.74 -17.87
CA ILE A 482 9.14 4.39 -17.07
C ILE A 482 10.33 5.18 -17.62
N PHE A 483 10.86 6.10 -16.83
CA PHE A 483 12.03 6.90 -17.19
C PHE A 483 13.32 6.19 -16.76
N CYS A 484 14.27 6.03 -17.68
CA CYS A 484 15.60 5.53 -17.37
C CYS A 484 16.43 6.66 -16.74
N ALA A 485 16.68 6.62 -15.42
CA ALA A 485 17.38 7.70 -14.71
C ALA A 485 18.85 7.89 -15.14
N LYS A 486 19.44 6.90 -15.82
CA LYS A 486 20.76 7.04 -16.45
C LYS A 486 20.78 8.13 -17.53
N ASP A 487 19.65 8.30 -18.21
CA ASP A 487 19.52 9.09 -19.43
C ASP A 487 18.87 10.47 -19.19
N PHE A 488 18.32 10.70 -17.99
CA PHE A 488 17.57 11.91 -17.66
C PHE A 488 18.04 12.50 -16.34
N LYS A 489 18.07 13.83 -16.30
CA LYS A 489 18.16 14.59 -15.05
C LYS A 489 16.84 14.50 -14.27
N ALA A 490 16.93 14.58 -12.94
CA ALA A 490 15.76 14.60 -12.06
C ALA A 490 14.80 15.73 -12.45
N ARG A 491 15.35 16.90 -12.80
CA ARG A 491 14.56 18.04 -13.30
C ARG A 491 13.77 17.73 -14.57
N GLU A 492 14.37 17.06 -15.53
CA GLU A 492 13.73 16.70 -16.81
C GLU A 492 12.59 15.70 -16.58
N ILE A 493 12.81 14.70 -15.72
CA ILE A 493 11.76 13.75 -15.32
C ILE A 493 10.60 14.50 -14.65
N ILE A 494 10.89 15.40 -13.71
CA ILE A 494 9.88 16.19 -13.01
C ILE A 494 9.07 17.06 -13.97
N ASP A 495 9.72 17.70 -14.95
CA ASP A 495 9.06 18.52 -15.98
C ASP A 495 8.10 17.67 -16.82
N LEU A 496 8.56 16.53 -17.32
CA LEU A 496 7.74 15.61 -18.12
C LEU A 496 6.57 15.03 -17.31
N MET A 497 6.79 14.65 -16.05
CA MET A 497 5.73 14.19 -15.15
C MET A 497 4.67 15.28 -14.91
N ALA A 498 5.09 16.52 -14.72
CA ALA A 498 4.18 17.64 -14.49
C ALA A 498 3.37 18.01 -15.73
N GLU A 499 3.92 17.85 -16.94
CA GLU A 499 3.24 18.07 -18.20
C GLU A 499 2.26 16.94 -18.55
N LEU A 500 2.67 15.69 -18.38
CA LEU A 500 1.93 14.50 -18.80
C LEU A 500 0.94 13.98 -17.75
N LYS A 501 0.82 14.67 -16.60
CA LYS A 501 -0.05 14.24 -15.50
C LYS A 501 -1.49 14.05 -15.98
N SER A 502 -2.03 12.86 -15.74
CA SER A 502 -3.45 12.56 -15.93
C SER A 502 -3.91 11.54 -14.88
N PRO A 503 -5.22 11.44 -14.60
CA PRO A 503 -5.73 10.51 -13.58
C PRO A 503 -5.37 9.04 -13.82
N ASP A 504 -5.17 8.65 -15.08
CA ASP A 504 -4.94 7.28 -15.52
C ASP A 504 -3.47 7.02 -15.92
N MET A 505 -2.57 8.00 -15.73
CA MET A 505 -1.13 7.87 -15.99
C MET A 505 -0.37 7.54 -14.69
N ASP A 506 0.47 6.52 -14.76
CA ASP A 506 1.46 6.19 -13.73
C ASP A 506 2.87 6.53 -14.25
N PHE A 507 3.72 7.06 -13.38
CA PHE A 507 5.14 7.29 -13.70
C PHE A 507 6.01 6.44 -12.79
N LYS A 508 7.10 5.95 -13.37
CA LYS A 508 8.14 5.22 -12.66
C LYS A 508 9.51 5.63 -13.15
N ILE A 509 10.51 5.36 -12.33
CA ILE A 509 11.91 5.67 -12.60
C ILE A 509 12.71 4.38 -12.41
N ALA A 510 13.47 4.00 -13.44
CA ALA A 510 14.41 2.90 -13.39
C ALA A 510 15.82 3.47 -13.11
N PRO A 511 16.42 3.19 -11.94
CA PRO A 511 17.78 3.62 -11.66
C PRO A 511 18.80 2.96 -12.62
N PRO A 512 19.96 3.60 -12.84
CA PRO A 512 21.03 3.04 -13.67
C PRO A 512 21.50 1.70 -13.08
N GLU A 513 21.70 0.70 -13.94
CA GLU A 513 22.33 -0.60 -13.60
C GLU A 513 21.59 -1.43 -12.52
N GLN A 514 20.43 -0.99 -12.04
CA GLN A 514 19.68 -1.68 -10.99
C GLN A 514 18.61 -2.64 -11.55
N MET A 515 18.36 -3.73 -10.81
CA MET A 515 17.37 -4.76 -11.18
C MET A 515 15.93 -4.43 -10.73
N PHE A 516 15.64 -3.18 -10.39
CA PHE A 516 14.33 -2.75 -9.89
C PHE A 516 13.90 -1.41 -10.52
N ILE A 517 12.60 -1.11 -10.44
CA ILE A 517 11.98 0.12 -10.97
C ILE A 517 11.10 0.72 -9.87
N ILE A 518 11.28 2.01 -9.56
CA ILE A 518 10.61 2.72 -8.47
C ILE A 518 9.42 3.54 -8.98
N GLY A 519 8.29 3.56 -8.28
CA GLY A 519 7.18 4.47 -8.57
C GLY A 519 6.26 4.67 -7.37
N SER A 520 5.38 5.68 -7.44
CA SER A 520 4.39 5.92 -6.37
C SER A 520 3.25 4.90 -6.39
N SER A 521 2.86 4.39 -5.22
CA SER A 521 1.67 3.56 -5.07
C SER A 521 0.36 4.35 -5.25
N SER A 522 -0.62 3.76 -5.93
CA SER A 522 -2.02 4.17 -5.76
C SER A 522 -2.57 3.53 -4.48
N ILE A 523 -3.51 4.18 -3.79
CA ILE A 523 -4.10 3.75 -2.49
C ILE A 523 -4.65 2.31 -2.53
N ASP A 524 -4.92 1.75 -3.72
CA ASP A 524 -5.45 0.40 -3.95
C ASP A 524 -4.41 -0.61 -4.50
N THR A 525 -3.13 -0.22 -4.63
CA THR A 525 -2.04 -1.07 -5.14
C THR A 525 -0.86 -1.01 -4.15
N SER A 526 -0.60 -2.10 -3.45
CA SER A 526 0.60 -2.28 -2.63
C SER A 526 1.87 -1.95 -3.43
N SER A 527 2.70 -1.04 -2.92
CA SER A 527 4.14 -0.85 -3.22
C SER A 527 4.65 -1.58 -4.48
N ASP A 528 4.40 -1.01 -5.66
CA ASP A 528 4.91 -1.57 -6.93
C ASP A 528 6.31 -0.99 -7.21
N VAL A 529 7.29 -1.28 -6.35
CA VAL A 529 8.66 -1.43 -6.84
C VAL A 529 8.61 -2.66 -7.74
N TYR A 530 8.94 -2.53 -9.02
CA TYR A 530 8.99 -3.70 -9.90
C TYR A 530 10.20 -4.55 -9.51
N PHE A 531 10.00 -5.43 -8.53
CA PHE A 531 10.87 -6.56 -8.32
C PHE A 531 10.44 -7.70 -9.23
N VAL A 532 11.39 -8.58 -9.54
CA VAL A 532 11.13 -9.98 -9.85
C VAL A 532 10.61 -10.68 -8.58
N GLU A 533 9.44 -10.28 -8.04
CA GLU A 533 8.88 -10.84 -6.80
C GLU A 533 7.57 -11.58 -7.00
N VAL A 534 7.68 -12.90 -7.01
CA VAL A 534 7.24 -13.77 -5.89
C VAL A 534 6.04 -13.28 -5.08
N ASN A 535 4.81 -13.33 -5.61
CA ASN A 535 3.66 -12.91 -4.80
C ASN A 535 2.33 -13.66 -5.06
N ALA A 536 2.39 -14.96 -5.35
CA ALA A 536 1.17 -15.75 -5.52
C ALA A 536 0.36 -15.87 -4.21
N ILE A 537 1.02 -16.00 -3.06
CA ILE A 537 0.34 -16.20 -1.77
C ILE A 537 -0.54 -15.01 -1.35
N ASN A 538 -0.19 -13.78 -1.76
CA ASN A 538 -0.98 -12.60 -1.42
C ASN A 538 -2.23 -12.38 -2.28
N LYS A 539 -2.41 -13.16 -3.36
CA LYS A 539 -3.64 -13.07 -4.17
C LYS A 539 -4.86 -13.29 -3.28
N GLN A 540 -5.89 -12.44 -3.39
CA GLN A 540 -7.05 -12.50 -2.48
C GLN A 540 -7.74 -13.87 -2.48
N SER A 541 -7.87 -14.50 -3.66
CA SER A 541 -8.36 -15.87 -3.78
C SER A 541 -7.52 -16.85 -2.96
N ASN A 542 -6.19 -16.77 -3.05
CA ASN A 542 -5.27 -17.64 -2.32
C ASN A 542 -5.35 -17.41 -0.80
N LYS A 543 -5.50 -16.16 -0.34
CA LYS A 543 -5.74 -15.86 1.09
C LYS A 543 -7.04 -16.49 1.60
N ARG A 544 -8.13 -16.39 0.84
CA ARG A 544 -9.42 -17.01 1.20
C ARG A 544 -9.32 -18.53 1.24
N PHE A 545 -8.73 -19.13 0.21
CA PHE A 545 -8.55 -20.58 0.14
C PHE A 545 -7.62 -21.11 1.21
N LYS A 546 -6.52 -20.41 1.50
CA LYS A 546 -5.63 -20.73 2.62
C LYS A 546 -6.38 -20.72 3.94
N ARG A 547 -7.17 -19.68 4.19
CA ARG A 547 -7.97 -19.59 5.42
C ARG A 547 -9.01 -20.69 5.53
N LEU A 548 -9.68 -21.03 4.43
CA LEU A 548 -10.63 -22.13 4.37
C LEU A 548 -9.94 -23.48 4.63
N PHE A 549 -8.79 -23.70 3.99
CA PHE A 549 -7.95 -24.88 4.20
C PHE A 549 -7.58 -25.02 5.67
N ASP A 550 -7.01 -23.97 6.27
CA ASP A 550 -6.64 -23.93 7.69
C ASP A 550 -7.82 -24.30 8.60
N PHE A 551 -8.99 -23.72 8.36
CA PHE A 551 -10.19 -23.97 9.16
C PHE A 551 -10.70 -25.40 9.00
N VAL A 552 -10.93 -25.85 7.76
CA VAL A 552 -11.51 -27.17 7.46
C VAL A 552 -10.59 -28.28 7.95
N ILE A 553 -9.30 -28.20 7.60
CA ILE A 553 -8.32 -29.21 8.02
C ILE A 553 -8.17 -29.22 9.53
N SER A 554 -8.13 -28.06 10.20
CA SER A 554 -8.01 -28.05 11.67
C SER A 554 -9.24 -28.64 12.35
N CYS A 555 -10.45 -28.36 11.86
CA CYS A 555 -11.68 -28.98 12.35
C CYS A 555 -11.70 -30.50 12.13
N MET A 556 -11.28 -30.96 10.94
CA MET A 556 -11.19 -32.39 10.63
C MET A 556 -10.16 -33.10 11.51
N LEU A 557 -8.98 -32.50 11.70
CA LEU A 557 -7.93 -33.03 12.58
C LEU A 557 -8.38 -33.04 14.04
N LEU A 558 -9.13 -32.05 14.49
CA LEU A 558 -9.68 -32.04 15.84
C LEU A 558 -10.75 -33.13 16.04
N LEU A 559 -11.64 -33.32 15.06
CA LEU A 559 -12.67 -34.38 15.09
C LEU A 559 -12.05 -35.78 15.09
N THR A 560 -10.98 -35.97 14.31
CA THR A 560 -10.29 -37.26 14.15
C THR A 560 -9.12 -37.44 15.14
N TYR A 561 -8.97 -36.53 16.11
CA TYR A 561 -7.83 -36.50 17.02
C TYR A 561 -7.48 -37.83 17.71
N PRO A 562 -8.46 -38.63 18.20
CA PRO A 562 -8.16 -39.92 18.80
C PRO A 562 -7.41 -40.90 17.88
N LEU A 563 -7.57 -40.77 16.56
CA LEU A 563 -6.96 -41.67 15.57
C LEU A 563 -5.49 -41.35 15.29
N HIS A 564 -5.06 -40.11 15.49
CA HIS A 564 -3.70 -39.65 15.16
C HIS A 564 -2.93 -39.09 16.36
N PHE A 565 -3.46 -39.27 17.58
CA PHE A 565 -2.84 -38.90 18.85
C PHE A 565 -1.35 -39.27 18.91
N TRP A 566 -1.02 -40.51 18.56
CA TRP A 566 0.34 -41.08 18.66
C TRP A 566 1.30 -40.64 17.54
N LEU A 567 0.77 -39.99 16.49
CA LEU A 567 1.59 -39.57 15.34
C LEU A 567 2.27 -38.22 15.59
N SER A 568 1.73 -37.40 16.49
CA SER A 568 2.32 -36.10 16.86
C SER A 568 3.41 -36.27 17.92
N LYS A 569 4.53 -35.56 17.78
CA LYS A 569 5.57 -35.49 18.82
C LYS A 569 5.06 -34.86 20.12
N GLN A 570 4.05 -33.98 20.04
CA GLN A 570 3.48 -33.24 21.18
C GLN A 570 1.94 -33.27 21.08
N PRO A 571 1.28 -34.33 21.57
CA PRO A 571 -0.16 -34.53 21.34
C PRO A 571 -1.04 -33.48 22.03
N LEU A 572 -0.69 -33.03 23.23
CA LEU A 572 -1.45 -31.99 23.94
C LEU A 572 -1.31 -30.60 23.29
N GLY A 573 -0.12 -30.29 22.77
CA GLY A 573 0.15 -29.05 22.03
C GLY A 573 -0.65 -28.98 20.72
N LEU A 574 -0.89 -30.13 20.08
CA LEU A 574 -1.66 -30.23 18.85
C LEU A 574 -3.07 -29.67 19.00
N ILE A 575 -3.81 -30.05 20.06
CA ILE A 575 -5.19 -29.56 20.28
C ILE A 575 -5.19 -28.02 20.40
N LYS A 576 -4.30 -27.47 21.24
CA LYS A 576 -4.18 -26.02 21.43
C LYS A 576 -3.90 -25.31 20.10
N ASN A 577 -2.96 -25.82 19.32
CA ASN A 577 -2.56 -25.25 18.05
C ASN A 577 -3.70 -25.29 17.02
N LEU A 578 -4.43 -26.41 16.91
CA LEU A 578 -5.60 -26.52 16.02
C LEU A 578 -6.69 -25.51 16.40
N VAL A 579 -6.97 -25.31 17.70
CA VAL A 579 -7.93 -24.29 18.17
C VAL A 579 -7.47 -22.87 17.81
N LEU A 580 -6.18 -22.58 17.98
CA LEU A 580 -5.60 -21.28 17.62
C LEU A 580 -5.68 -21.00 16.11
N VAL A 581 -5.52 -22.03 15.27
CA VAL A 581 -5.76 -21.94 13.83
C VAL A 581 -7.24 -21.74 13.54
N ILE A 582 -8.15 -22.45 14.19
CA ILE A 582 -9.61 -22.29 14.01
C ILE A 582 -10.07 -20.86 14.35
N ILE A 583 -9.58 -20.26 15.44
CA ILE A 583 -9.88 -18.86 15.81
C ILE A 583 -9.16 -17.86 14.89
N GLY A 584 -8.17 -18.33 14.12
CA GLY A 584 -7.46 -17.54 13.13
C GLY A 584 -6.35 -16.69 13.72
N LYS A 585 -5.75 -17.09 14.84
CA LYS A 585 -4.49 -16.48 15.32
C LYS A 585 -3.29 -17.00 14.52
N TYR A 586 -3.34 -18.26 14.10
CA TYR A 586 -2.29 -18.94 13.33
C TYR A 586 -2.81 -19.47 11.98
N THR A 587 -1.89 -19.87 11.11
CA THR A 587 -2.11 -20.69 9.91
C THR A 587 -1.39 -22.03 10.05
N LEU A 588 -1.83 -23.09 9.36
CA LEU A 588 -1.17 -24.39 9.44
C LEU A 588 0.24 -24.36 8.87
N VAL A 589 0.42 -23.71 7.72
CA VAL A 589 1.69 -23.63 6.99
C VAL A 589 2.01 -22.18 6.67
N GLY A 590 3.25 -21.73 6.81
CA GLY A 590 3.63 -20.36 6.51
C GLY A 590 5.14 -20.18 6.49
N PHE A 591 5.62 -18.95 6.62
CA PHE A 591 7.04 -18.67 6.52
C PHE A 591 7.77 -19.01 7.81
N ASP A 592 9.00 -19.46 7.66
CA ASP A 592 9.90 -19.66 8.79
C ASP A 592 10.15 -18.32 9.52
N GLU A 593 9.88 -18.30 10.82
CA GLU A 593 9.96 -17.08 11.64
C GLU A 593 11.42 -16.66 11.92
N ASP A 594 12.38 -17.57 11.72
CA ASP A 594 13.80 -17.32 11.96
C ASP A 594 14.52 -16.63 10.78
N ILE A 595 13.87 -16.51 9.62
CA ILE A 595 14.44 -15.84 8.44
C ILE A 595 14.22 -14.33 8.55
N LYS A 596 15.27 -13.61 8.99
CA LYS A 596 15.19 -12.16 9.25
C LYS A 596 15.60 -11.24 8.10
N ASP A 597 16.16 -11.78 7.01
CA ASP A 597 16.84 -10.97 5.97
C ASP A 597 16.18 -11.02 4.58
N VAL A 598 14.88 -11.38 4.51
CA VAL A 598 14.16 -11.52 3.22
C VAL A 598 12.79 -10.87 3.28
N ASN A 599 12.48 -10.03 2.30
CA ASN A 599 11.16 -9.43 2.10
C ASN A 599 10.13 -10.47 1.66
N LEU A 600 9.69 -11.33 2.59
CA LEU A 600 8.59 -12.26 2.36
C LEU A 600 7.23 -11.58 2.55
N PRO A 601 6.20 -12.00 1.80
CA PRO A 601 4.82 -11.59 2.03
C PRO A 601 4.37 -11.71 3.49
N GLN A 602 3.67 -10.70 4.02
CA GLN A 602 3.09 -10.82 5.36
C GLN A 602 1.89 -11.79 5.38
N ILE A 603 2.03 -12.89 6.12
CA ILE A 603 0.95 -13.82 6.48
C ILE A 603 0.90 -14.00 8.01
N LYS A 604 -0.14 -14.67 8.52
CA LYS A 604 -0.22 -15.02 9.95
C LYS A 604 0.91 -15.96 10.33
N ARG A 605 1.29 -15.96 11.61
CA ARG A 605 2.23 -16.93 12.17
C ARG A 605 1.78 -18.36 11.87
N SER A 606 2.75 -19.22 11.57
CA SER A 606 2.51 -20.59 11.13
C SER A 606 2.92 -21.63 12.14
N LEU A 607 2.31 -22.80 12.05
CA LEU A 607 2.71 -23.98 12.83
C LEU A 607 3.81 -24.79 12.12
N LEU A 608 3.74 -24.86 10.79
CA LEU A 608 4.68 -25.57 9.92
C LEU A 608 5.29 -24.61 8.91
N HIS A 609 6.50 -24.92 8.47
CA HIS A 609 7.27 -24.13 7.52
C HIS A 609 7.70 -24.98 6.31
N PRO A 610 7.86 -24.40 5.11
CA PRO A 610 8.48 -25.08 3.98
C PRO A 610 9.86 -25.66 4.32
N SER A 611 10.59 -25.02 5.24
CA SER A 611 11.88 -25.48 5.77
C SER A 611 11.79 -26.76 6.62
N ASP A 612 10.61 -27.14 7.12
CA ASP A 612 10.44 -28.43 7.83
C ASP A 612 10.61 -29.65 6.91
N LEU A 613 10.70 -29.45 5.58
CA LEU A 613 10.89 -30.51 4.59
C LEU A 613 12.36 -30.78 4.23
N ILE A 614 13.28 -29.91 4.67
CA ILE A 614 14.72 -30.05 4.45
C ILE A 614 15.40 -30.46 5.76
N SER A 615 16.63 -30.99 5.68
CA SER A 615 17.37 -31.43 6.87
C SER A 615 17.60 -30.27 7.85
N ASP A 616 17.63 -30.57 9.15
CA ASP A 616 17.91 -29.56 10.19
C ASP A 616 19.27 -28.85 9.96
N ASP A 617 20.22 -29.53 9.29
CA ASP A 617 21.55 -29.01 8.89
C ASP A 617 21.55 -28.14 7.62
N ALA A 618 20.38 -27.86 7.02
CA ALA A 618 20.31 -27.06 5.79
C ALA A 618 20.77 -25.61 6.03
N SER A 619 21.51 -25.06 5.06
CA SER A 619 22.01 -23.69 5.12
C SER A 619 20.87 -22.67 5.25
N ASN A 620 21.16 -21.50 5.83
CA ASN A 620 20.17 -20.41 5.90
C ASN A 620 19.72 -19.98 4.49
N GLU A 621 20.62 -20.00 3.50
CA GLU A 621 20.31 -19.71 2.09
C GLU A 621 19.31 -20.69 1.49
N ASP A 622 19.40 -21.99 1.82
CA ASP A 622 18.43 -23.00 1.36
C ASP A 622 17.04 -22.78 1.98
N LYS A 623 16.98 -22.42 3.27
CA LYS A 623 15.74 -22.05 3.97
C LYS A 623 15.10 -20.80 3.37
N VAL A 624 15.90 -19.80 3.03
CA VAL A 624 15.46 -18.59 2.30
C VAL A 624 14.87 -18.98 0.94
N ARG A 625 15.61 -19.76 0.15
CA ARG A 625 15.21 -20.15 -1.20
C ARG A 625 13.88 -20.90 -1.21
N ILE A 626 13.67 -21.84 -0.29
CA ILE A 626 12.43 -22.64 -0.26
C ILE A 626 11.21 -21.79 0.16
N ASN A 627 11.38 -20.84 1.07
CA ASN A 627 10.32 -19.91 1.45
C ASN A 627 9.96 -18.95 0.30
N LEU A 628 10.95 -18.47 -0.46
CA LEU A 628 10.73 -17.70 -1.68
C LEU A 628 9.99 -18.52 -2.75
N VAL A 629 10.38 -19.78 -2.99
CA VAL A 629 9.68 -20.65 -3.95
C VAL A 629 8.23 -20.88 -3.50
N TYR A 630 8.00 -21.11 -2.21
CA TYR A 630 6.66 -21.26 -1.64
C TYR A 630 5.81 -20.01 -1.85
N ALA A 631 6.36 -18.81 -1.58
CA ALA A 631 5.68 -17.54 -1.83
C ALA A 631 5.38 -17.32 -3.33
N ARG A 632 6.29 -17.73 -4.23
CA ARG A 632 6.20 -17.55 -5.69
C ARG A 632 5.11 -18.39 -6.30
N ASN A 633 5.10 -19.67 -5.91
CA ASN A 633 4.35 -20.72 -6.57
C ASN A 633 3.21 -21.24 -5.68
N TYR A 634 2.76 -20.43 -4.73
CA TYR A 634 1.75 -20.83 -3.77
C TYR A 634 0.48 -21.38 -4.43
N ARG A 635 0.15 -22.62 -4.08
CA ARG A 635 -1.11 -23.32 -4.34
C ARG A 635 -1.49 -24.11 -3.09
N ILE A 636 -2.78 -24.39 -2.89
CA ILE A 636 -3.27 -25.17 -1.73
C ILE A 636 -2.59 -26.55 -1.65
N GLY A 637 -2.27 -27.17 -2.79
CA GLY A 637 -1.55 -28.44 -2.83
C GLY A 637 -0.16 -28.38 -2.16
N ASN A 638 0.48 -27.22 -2.12
CA ASN A 638 1.75 -27.03 -1.42
C ASN A 638 1.56 -27.19 0.09
N ASP A 639 0.51 -26.55 0.65
CA ASP A 639 0.16 -26.67 2.07
C ASP A 639 -0.22 -28.10 2.44
N PHE A 640 -0.97 -28.80 1.58
CA PHE A 640 -1.31 -30.21 1.80
C PHE A 640 -0.05 -31.08 1.85
N ASN A 641 0.89 -30.88 0.93
CA ASN A 641 2.15 -31.63 0.86
C ASN A 641 3.03 -31.37 2.10
N ILE A 642 3.17 -30.11 2.52
CA ILE A 642 3.92 -29.73 3.72
C ILE A 642 3.25 -30.32 4.96
N LEU A 643 1.94 -30.15 5.11
CA LEU A 643 1.18 -30.71 6.23
C LEU A 643 1.33 -32.22 6.34
N PHE A 644 1.23 -32.95 5.22
CA PHE A 644 1.35 -34.40 5.21
C PHE A 644 2.74 -34.87 5.63
N LYS A 645 3.79 -34.24 5.09
CA LYS A 645 5.19 -34.62 5.36
C LYS A 645 5.66 -34.18 6.75
N ALA A 646 5.20 -33.03 7.24
CA ALA A 646 5.60 -32.45 8.52
C ALA A 646 4.54 -32.64 9.63
N PHE A 647 3.55 -33.53 9.44
CA PHE A 647 2.42 -33.73 10.35
C PHE A 647 2.83 -33.90 11.82
N ARG A 648 3.92 -34.66 12.06
CA ARG A 648 4.41 -34.96 13.41
C ARG A 648 4.81 -33.73 14.22
N LEU A 649 5.00 -32.58 13.55
CA LEU A 649 5.49 -31.32 14.10
C LEU A 649 4.36 -30.35 14.46
N LEU A 650 3.11 -30.63 14.09
CA LEU A 650 1.96 -29.75 14.36
C LEU A 650 1.72 -29.47 15.85
N GLY A 651 2.19 -30.36 16.72
CA GLY A 651 2.10 -30.20 18.17
C GLY A 651 3.13 -29.26 18.78
N ARG A 652 4.13 -28.81 18.01
CA ARG A 652 5.21 -27.94 18.50
C ARG A 652 4.64 -26.71 19.20
N ILE A 653 5.08 -26.50 20.44
CA ILE A 653 4.89 -25.23 21.12
C ILE A 653 5.91 -24.27 20.53
N ASN A 654 5.48 -23.28 19.74
CA ASN A 654 6.33 -22.14 19.42
C ASN A 654 6.52 -21.37 20.73
N ILE A 655 7.56 -21.72 21.49
CA ILE A 655 7.97 -21.02 22.69
C ILE A 655 8.61 -19.72 22.23
N ILE A 656 7.81 -18.66 22.13
CA ILE A 656 8.29 -17.31 22.40
C ILE A 656 7.21 -16.64 23.25
N ASN A 657 7.59 -16.30 24.48
CA ASN A 657 6.77 -15.59 25.46
C ASN A 657 6.30 -14.22 24.92
N GLU A 658 5.09 -13.87 25.35
CA GLU A 658 4.42 -12.54 25.35
C GLU A 658 3.92 -11.96 24.01
#